data_AF-A0A511K8K4-F1
#
_entry.id   AF-A0A511K8K4-F1
#
_cell.length_a   1.000
_cell.length_b   1.000
_cell.length_c   1.000
_cell.angle_alpha   90.00
_cell.angle_beta   90.00
_cell.angle_gamma   90.00
#
_symmetry.space_group_name_H-M   'P 1'
#
loop_
_entity.id
_entity.type
_entity.pdbx_description
1 polymer ?
#
loop_
_entity_poly.entity_id
_entity_poly.type
_entity_poly.pdbx_seq_one_letter_code
_entity_poly.pdbx_strand_id
1 'polypeptide(L)'
;MSKHPMLIPVDPLKPASSQRGLMNRWHPDIPAFCTVKPGEVFKLGCHEWTGGQIKNSDDADDVANVDLTQIHYLTGPVAVEGAEPGDALVVDLLNIDYYESMPWGYTGVFEEADGGLFATQFKSRAAKAIWDFEGRFCQSRHIPGVRFAGTTHPGIIGTAPSQELLDKWNQREQELIDAHSGASPAVALPPEPKGVYVGQDLPKVTLDKIAKEGARTIPGREHGGNCDIKNLSIGSRVYLPVYIPGANLAIGDLHFSQGDGELSFCGAIEMAGVVTLKTSLIKGGVEKLALTQPIFQPSPIDPMYAQEVVFEGIGVDIHGDGSQKSMCATTAFKQAALNTMAYLKKLGYTIEQAHLLLSAAPCQSHVGAIVDVPNACVTMSLPTQIFDRDITPDGMGPDGFEKRDYGHLSSRYASKEMSRLFSPATRFGTWRKLWLSLATAEKQLGLSIPDEAIEQMKANLDLDEAQMDEAAVEEKKRRHDVMAHVHVFGLHAPAAAGIIHLGATSCYVTDNADLIFLRDACDIILPKLAVVIERLSRFAEQYKDLPTLGWTHFQPAQLTTVGKRATLWIQELLWDLRNIQRARDDIGFRGVKGTTGTQASFLALFDGDHDKVEELDRLVTELSGFKHAYPVTGQTYSRKIDIDVLGPLASFGATAHKIATDIRLLANLKEVEEPFEKDQIGSSAMAYKRNPMRSERICSLARHLMVIQQNAMMTASVQWFERTLDDSANRRITIPEAFLTADIILTTLQNVTEGLVVYPAIIARRVRQELPFMATENIIMAIVKKGGDRQICHEKIRVLSHEAGAVVKQQGGENDLIDRVRADKFFEPIWNDLDKLLDPSTFVGRAPEQTTKFVREHVKPAIEPYKSAVDAAVAAELSV
;
A
#
# COMPACT_ATOMS: atom_id res chain seq x y z
N MET A 1 19.53 -20.67 -33.93
CA MET A 1 18.95 -19.98 -35.10
C MET A 1 17.61 -20.65 -35.43
N SER A 2 16.51 -19.90 -35.35
CA SER A 2 15.14 -20.42 -35.52
C SER A 2 14.88 -20.92 -36.95
N LYS A 3 14.41 -22.16 -37.12
CA LYS A 3 14.09 -22.78 -38.42
C LYS A 3 12.80 -22.25 -39.09
N HIS A 4 11.96 -21.49 -38.37
CA HIS A 4 10.63 -21.08 -38.82
C HIS A 4 10.49 -19.54 -38.84
N PRO A 5 9.71 -18.97 -39.77
CA PRO A 5 9.55 -17.53 -39.92
C PRO A 5 8.74 -16.91 -38.77
N MET A 6 9.16 -15.72 -38.32
CA MET A 6 8.38 -14.84 -37.46
C MET A 6 7.49 -13.97 -38.34
N LEU A 7 6.18 -14.17 -38.29
CA LEU A 7 5.24 -13.46 -39.17
C LEU A 7 4.84 -12.10 -38.60
N ILE A 8 4.68 -12.03 -37.29
CA ILE A 8 4.32 -10.79 -36.58
C ILE A 8 5.35 -10.62 -35.44
N PRO A 9 6.42 -9.85 -35.66
CA PRO A 9 7.37 -9.54 -34.60
C PRO A 9 6.77 -8.48 -33.66
N VAL A 10 6.85 -8.74 -32.35
CA VAL A 10 6.47 -7.80 -31.29
C VAL A 10 7.70 -7.51 -30.44
N ASP A 11 7.89 -6.24 -30.12
CA ASP A 11 8.90 -5.73 -29.19
C ASP A 11 8.23 -5.54 -27.82
N PRO A 12 8.52 -6.39 -26.81
CA PRO A 12 7.85 -6.34 -25.51
C PRO A 12 8.19 -5.08 -24.70
N LEU A 13 9.19 -4.29 -25.13
CA LEU A 13 9.61 -3.07 -24.44
C LEU A 13 8.93 -1.81 -24.99
N LYS A 14 8.14 -1.93 -26.06
CA LYS A 14 7.39 -0.82 -26.65
C LYS A 14 5.90 -0.97 -26.38
N PRO A 15 5.17 0.12 -26.13
CA PRO A 15 3.73 0.06 -25.94
C PRO A 15 3.05 -0.71 -27.08
N ALA A 16 2.16 -1.65 -26.76
CA ALA A 16 1.47 -2.46 -27.77
C ALA A 16 0.69 -1.59 -28.78
N SER A 17 0.15 -0.46 -28.34
CA SER A 17 -0.53 0.53 -29.18
C SER A 17 0.36 1.19 -30.25
N SER A 18 1.68 1.03 -30.17
CA SER A 18 2.62 1.53 -31.19
C SER A 18 3.01 0.47 -32.23
N GLN A 19 2.47 -0.76 -32.12
CA GLN A 19 2.95 -1.93 -32.87
C GLN A 19 1.87 -2.51 -33.79
N ARG A 20 2.27 -2.85 -35.01
CA ARG A 20 1.35 -3.40 -36.02
C ARG A 20 1.10 -4.88 -35.80
N GLY A 21 -0.02 -5.37 -36.33
CA GLY A 21 -0.37 -6.80 -36.24
C GLY A 21 -0.92 -7.21 -34.87
N LEU A 22 -1.29 -6.24 -34.03
CA LEU A 22 -2.00 -6.45 -32.77
C LEU A 22 -3.44 -5.92 -32.86
N MET A 23 -4.35 -6.51 -32.10
CA MET A 23 -5.74 -6.03 -31.95
C MET A 23 -6.29 -6.35 -30.57
N ASN A 24 -7.30 -5.61 -30.09
CA ASN A 24 -7.95 -5.89 -28.81
C ASN A 24 -9.49 -5.96 -28.87
N ARG A 25 -10.03 -6.22 -30.07
CA ARG A 25 -11.46 -6.41 -30.31
C ARG A 25 -11.67 -7.61 -31.22
N TRP A 26 -12.75 -8.36 -30.99
CA TRP A 26 -13.24 -9.36 -31.93
C TRP A 26 -14.26 -8.72 -32.87
N HIS A 27 -13.97 -8.70 -34.18
CA HIS A 27 -14.89 -8.18 -35.18
C HIS A 27 -14.58 -8.75 -36.57
N PRO A 28 -15.59 -9.12 -37.39
CA PRO A 28 -15.38 -9.73 -38.72
C PRO A 28 -14.65 -8.82 -39.71
N ASP A 29 -14.87 -7.50 -39.63
CA ASP A 29 -14.25 -6.52 -40.53
C ASP A 29 -12.76 -6.23 -40.21
N ILE A 30 -12.15 -6.87 -39.20
CA ILE A 30 -10.70 -6.76 -38.97
C ILE A 30 -9.98 -7.65 -40.00
N PRO A 31 -9.19 -7.08 -40.91
CA PRO A 31 -8.51 -7.84 -41.95
C PRO A 31 -7.36 -8.65 -41.36
N ALA A 32 -7.08 -9.80 -41.98
CA ALA A 32 -5.88 -10.56 -41.66
C ALA A 32 -4.61 -9.73 -41.93
N PHE A 33 -3.67 -9.75 -40.99
CA PHE A 33 -2.36 -9.12 -41.14
C PHE A 33 -1.45 -9.89 -42.09
N CYS A 34 -1.55 -11.22 -42.07
CA CYS A 34 -0.82 -12.13 -42.95
C CYS A 34 -1.63 -13.40 -43.22
N THR A 35 -1.20 -14.16 -44.22
CA THR A 35 -1.83 -15.42 -44.63
C THR A 35 -0.82 -16.56 -44.61
N VAL A 36 -1.22 -17.72 -44.11
CA VAL A 36 -0.41 -18.94 -44.06
C VAL A 36 -1.10 -20.10 -44.77
N LYS A 37 -0.32 -21.08 -45.21
CA LYS A 37 -0.86 -22.32 -45.79
C LYS A 37 -1.13 -23.35 -44.70
N PRO A 38 -2.20 -24.18 -44.85
CA PRO A 38 -2.35 -25.36 -44.01
C PRO A 38 -1.08 -26.24 -44.00
N GLY A 39 -0.59 -26.57 -42.81
CA GLY A 39 0.63 -27.35 -42.57
C GLY A 39 1.89 -26.51 -42.35
N GLU A 40 1.85 -25.20 -42.61
CA GLU A 40 2.98 -24.30 -42.39
C GLU A 40 3.23 -24.06 -40.90
N VAL A 41 4.50 -24.07 -40.50
CA VAL A 41 4.94 -23.77 -39.13
C VAL A 41 5.46 -22.34 -39.09
N PHE A 42 4.96 -21.54 -38.15
CA PHE A 42 5.28 -20.12 -38.04
C PHE A 42 5.33 -19.66 -36.58
N LYS A 43 5.83 -18.44 -36.38
CA LYS A 43 5.95 -17.79 -35.07
C LYS A 43 5.20 -16.48 -35.02
N LEU A 44 4.61 -16.20 -33.87
CA LEU A 44 3.96 -14.95 -33.51
C LEU A 44 4.58 -14.43 -32.21
N GLY A 45 5.03 -13.19 -32.22
CA GLY A 45 5.42 -12.47 -31.00
C GLY A 45 4.16 -11.89 -30.35
N CYS A 46 4.02 -12.05 -29.05
CA CYS A 46 2.91 -11.56 -28.26
C CYS A 46 3.40 -10.60 -27.19
N HIS A 47 2.65 -9.52 -27.00
CA HIS A 47 2.81 -8.65 -25.85
C HIS A 47 2.15 -9.30 -24.62
N GLU A 48 2.54 -8.91 -23.40
CA GLU A 48 1.69 -9.16 -22.24
C GLU A 48 0.37 -8.38 -22.37
N TRP A 49 -0.69 -8.82 -21.69
CA TRP A 49 -2.04 -8.38 -22.00
C TRP A 49 -2.30 -6.90 -21.75
N THR A 50 -1.60 -6.24 -20.83
CA THR A 50 -1.82 -4.82 -20.55
C THR A 50 -1.22 -3.88 -21.59
N GLY A 51 -0.43 -4.39 -22.53
CA GLY A 51 0.20 -3.59 -23.59
C GLY A 51 1.33 -2.68 -23.12
N GLY A 52 1.93 -2.99 -21.98
CA GLY A 52 3.12 -2.36 -21.40
C GLY A 52 2.82 -1.49 -20.19
N GLN A 53 1.61 -1.60 -19.61
CA GLN A 53 1.20 -0.76 -18.48
C GLN A 53 1.86 -1.21 -17.17
N ILE A 54 1.95 -2.53 -16.94
CA ILE A 54 2.58 -3.08 -15.74
C ILE A 54 4.10 -3.17 -15.89
N LYS A 55 4.81 -2.75 -14.84
CA LYS A 55 6.28 -2.66 -14.77
C LYS A 55 6.88 -3.65 -13.78
N ASN A 56 8.16 -3.94 -13.93
CA ASN A 56 8.92 -4.79 -13.00
C ASN A 56 9.35 -3.97 -11.78
N SER A 57 8.37 -3.53 -11.00
CA SER A 57 8.59 -2.70 -9.82
C SER A 57 8.07 -3.40 -8.56
N ASP A 58 8.49 -2.87 -7.41
CA ASP A 58 7.97 -3.24 -6.09
C ASP A 58 6.73 -2.42 -5.71
N ASP A 59 6.09 -1.80 -6.70
CA ASP A 59 4.92 -0.92 -6.55
C ASP A 59 3.72 -1.52 -7.29
N ALA A 60 2.56 -1.56 -6.62
CA ALA A 60 1.30 -2.06 -7.19
C ALA A 60 0.41 -0.93 -7.75
N ASP A 61 0.85 0.34 -7.73
CA ASP A 61 0.10 1.46 -8.31
C ASP A 61 -0.17 1.27 -9.81
N ASP A 62 0.66 0.52 -10.55
CA ASP A 62 0.39 0.20 -11.96
C ASP A 62 -0.77 -0.79 -12.13
N VAL A 63 -0.96 -1.73 -11.20
CA VAL A 63 -2.16 -2.59 -11.13
C VAL A 63 -3.39 -1.77 -10.73
N ALA A 64 -3.25 -0.83 -9.80
CA ALA A 64 -4.35 0.04 -9.37
C ALA A 64 -4.84 0.99 -10.49
N ASN A 65 -3.92 1.47 -11.31
CA ASN A 65 -4.18 2.51 -12.30
C ASN A 65 -4.23 2.00 -13.75
N VAL A 66 -4.23 0.69 -13.96
CA VAL A 66 -4.26 0.11 -15.31
C VAL A 66 -5.54 0.52 -16.03
N ASP A 67 -5.42 1.02 -17.25
CA ASP A 67 -6.58 1.34 -18.09
C ASP A 67 -7.13 0.04 -18.69
N LEU A 68 -8.08 -0.57 -17.98
CA LEU A 68 -8.79 -1.78 -18.41
C LEU A 68 -9.58 -1.59 -19.72
N THR A 69 -9.61 -0.41 -20.34
CA THR A 69 -10.17 -0.24 -21.71
C THR A 69 -9.16 -0.59 -22.81
N GLN A 70 -7.86 -0.64 -22.46
CA GLN A 70 -6.71 -0.87 -23.35
C GLN A 70 -5.92 -2.12 -22.94
N ILE A 71 -6.54 -3.29 -23.05
CA ILE A 71 -5.99 -4.56 -22.56
C ILE A 71 -6.26 -5.71 -23.54
N HIS A 72 -5.61 -6.85 -23.33
CA HIS A 72 -5.62 -8.05 -24.16
C HIS A 72 -5.28 -7.75 -25.63
N TYR A 73 -4.08 -7.21 -25.86
CA TYR A 73 -3.53 -7.02 -27.19
C TYR A 73 -3.14 -8.37 -27.81
N LEU A 74 -4.04 -8.91 -28.63
CA LEU A 74 -3.87 -10.17 -29.35
C LEU A 74 -3.05 -9.97 -30.61
N THR A 75 -2.18 -10.92 -30.89
CA THR A 75 -1.39 -10.99 -32.12
C THR A 75 -2.18 -11.66 -33.22
N GLY A 76 -2.31 -10.97 -34.36
CA GLY A 76 -3.10 -11.38 -35.51
C GLY A 76 -4.00 -10.25 -36.04
N PRO A 77 -5.03 -10.58 -36.83
CA PRO A 77 -5.41 -11.94 -37.24
C PRO A 77 -4.50 -12.55 -38.31
N VAL A 78 -4.34 -13.87 -38.29
CA VAL A 78 -3.64 -14.67 -39.31
C VAL A 78 -4.67 -15.47 -40.10
N ALA A 79 -4.76 -15.22 -41.41
CA ALA A 79 -5.64 -16.00 -42.28
C ALA A 79 -5.00 -17.35 -42.64
N VAL A 80 -5.81 -18.40 -42.69
CA VAL A 80 -5.39 -19.72 -43.17
C VAL A 80 -6.00 -19.96 -44.54
N GLU A 81 -5.13 -20.17 -45.55
CA GLU A 81 -5.54 -20.34 -46.93
C GLU A 81 -6.57 -21.47 -47.08
N GLY A 82 -7.69 -21.13 -47.71
CA GLY A 82 -8.77 -22.07 -47.97
C GLY A 82 -9.64 -22.42 -46.76
N ALA A 83 -9.51 -21.77 -45.59
CA ALA A 83 -10.46 -21.96 -44.50
C ALA A 83 -11.82 -21.31 -44.85
N GLU A 84 -12.92 -22.05 -44.69
CA GLU A 84 -14.27 -21.56 -44.96
C GLU A 84 -15.19 -21.72 -43.74
N PRO A 85 -16.25 -20.90 -43.60
CA PRO A 85 -17.25 -21.08 -42.53
C PRO A 85 -17.77 -22.53 -42.46
N GLY A 86 -17.80 -23.10 -41.25
CA GLY A 86 -18.18 -24.50 -41.01
C GLY A 86 -17.01 -25.51 -41.00
N ASP A 87 -15.80 -25.08 -41.37
CA ASP A 87 -14.59 -25.86 -41.15
C ASP A 87 -14.16 -25.83 -39.67
N ALA A 88 -13.30 -26.78 -39.27
CA ALA A 88 -12.55 -26.67 -38.02
C ALA A 88 -11.08 -26.36 -38.31
N LEU A 89 -10.59 -25.29 -37.72
CA LEU A 89 -9.18 -24.92 -37.71
C LEU A 89 -8.46 -25.72 -36.61
N VAL A 90 -7.47 -26.52 -37.01
CA VAL A 90 -6.64 -27.27 -36.08
C VAL A 90 -5.35 -26.49 -35.84
N VAL A 91 -5.04 -26.19 -34.58
CA VAL A 91 -3.83 -25.48 -34.17
C VAL A 91 -2.98 -26.38 -33.28
N ASP A 92 -1.76 -26.71 -33.74
CA ASP A 92 -0.74 -27.36 -32.93
C ASP A 92 0.14 -26.29 -32.27
N LEU A 93 0.16 -26.23 -30.93
CA LEU A 93 1.04 -25.36 -30.15
C LEU A 93 2.39 -26.05 -30.00
N LEU A 94 3.38 -25.68 -30.82
CA LEU A 94 4.66 -26.38 -30.86
C LEU A 94 5.65 -25.90 -29.80
N ASN A 95 5.60 -24.62 -29.44
CA ASN A 95 6.42 -24.03 -28.39
C ASN A 95 5.88 -22.68 -27.93
N ILE A 96 6.13 -22.32 -26.66
CA ILE A 96 5.79 -21.02 -26.06
C ILE A 96 6.98 -20.64 -25.17
N ASP A 97 7.65 -19.55 -25.51
CA ASP A 97 8.81 -19.03 -24.77
C ASP A 97 8.56 -17.55 -24.41
N TYR A 98 9.14 -17.07 -23.31
CA TYR A 98 9.21 -15.64 -23.02
C TYR A 98 10.32 -14.98 -23.86
N TYR A 99 10.28 -13.65 -23.96
CA TYR A 99 11.39 -12.90 -24.54
C TYR A 99 12.58 -12.81 -23.59
N GLU A 100 13.79 -13.12 -24.05
CA GLU A 100 15.01 -12.95 -23.22
C GLU A 100 15.22 -11.51 -22.75
N SER A 101 14.69 -10.52 -23.48
CA SER A 101 14.69 -9.11 -23.10
C SER A 101 13.68 -8.75 -21.99
N MET A 102 12.76 -9.67 -21.65
CA MET A 102 11.76 -9.53 -20.60
C MET A 102 11.60 -10.89 -19.88
N PRO A 103 12.64 -11.36 -19.16
CA PRO A 103 12.66 -12.70 -18.54
C PRO A 103 11.90 -12.69 -17.20
N TRP A 104 10.72 -12.08 -17.18
CA TRP A 104 9.89 -11.94 -16.00
C TRP A 104 8.42 -11.82 -16.41
N GLY A 105 7.56 -12.07 -15.44
CA GLY A 105 6.13 -11.87 -15.53
C GLY A 105 5.55 -11.41 -14.21
N TYR A 106 4.24 -11.27 -14.13
CA TYR A 106 3.60 -10.74 -12.93
C TYR A 106 2.24 -11.38 -12.66
N THR A 107 1.86 -11.41 -11.39
CA THR A 107 0.46 -11.60 -10.99
C THR A 107 -0.02 -10.36 -10.26
N GLY A 108 -1.32 -10.07 -10.36
CA GLY A 108 -1.95 -8.92 -9.74
C GLY A 108 -3.22 -9.30 -8.98
N VAL A 109 -3.49 -8.61 -7.87
CA VAL A 109 -4.83 -8.50 -7.24
C VAL A 109 -5.33 -7.11 -7.57
N PHE A 110 -6.57 -6.99 -8.03
CA PHE A 110 -7.19 -5.72 -8.38
C PHE A 110 -8.00 -5.12 -7.23
N GLU A 111 -8.34 -3.82 -7.35
CA GLU A 111 -9.30 -3.21 -6.43
C GLU A 111 -10.69 -3.85 -6.58
N GLU A 112 -11.49 -3.79 -5.51
CA GLU A 112 -12.80 -4.46 -5.43
C GLU A 112 -13.71 -4.22 -6.66
N ALA A 113 -13.69 -3.00 -7.21
CA ALA A 113 -14.53 -2.61 -8.34
C ALA A 113 -14.12 -3.29 -9.68
N ASP A 114 -12.85 -3.66 -9.82
CA ASP A 114 -12.24 -4.08 -11.07
C ASP A 114 -12.25 -5.60 -11.28
N GLY A 115 -12.58 -6.38 -10.25
CA GLY A 115 -12.88 -7.80 -10.37
C GLY A 115 -11.91 -8.74 -9.68
N GLY A 116 -12.11 -10.05 -9.94
CA GLY A 116 -11.41 -11.15 -9.28
C GLY A 116 -12.33 -11.97 -8.38
N LEU A 117 -12.02 -13.26 -8.22
CA LEU A 117 -12.94 -14.20 -7.58
C LEU A 117 -13.30 -13.82 -6.13
N PHE A 118 -12.34 -13.22 -5.42
CA PHE A 118 -12.45 -12.82 -4.02
C PHE A 118 -12.53 -11.30 -3.81
N ALA A 119 -12.75 -10.52 -4.88
CA ALA A 119 -12.64 -9.06 -4.84
C ALA A 119 -13.50 -8.42 -3.73
N THR A 120 -14.78 -8.77 -3.68
CA THR A 120 -15.74 -8.28 -2.67
C THR A 120 -15.49 -8.88 -1.29
N GLN A 121 -15.06 -10.14 -1.21
CA GLN A 121 -14.85 -10.81 0.07
C GLN A 121 -13.61 -10.30 0.82
N PHE A 122 -12.57 -9.93 0.09
CA PHE A 122 -11.35 -9.35 0.67
C PHE A 122 -11.38 -7.83 0.72
N LYS A 123 -12.35 -7.16 0.06
CA LYS A 123 -12.27 -5.74 -0.27
C LYS A 123 -10.91 -5.44 -0.87
N SER A 124 -10.60 -6.22 -1.89
CA SER A 124 -9.26 -6.36 -2.40
C SER A 124 -8.69 -5.01 -2.80
N ARG A 125 -7.39 -4.87 -2.61
CA ARG A 125 -6.62 -3.72 -3.07
C ARG A 125 -5.60 -4.19 -4.07
N ALA A 126 -5.16 -3.24 -4.89
CA ALA A 126 -4.06 -3.44 -5.79
C ALA A 126 -2.85 -4.07 -5.07
N ALA A 127 -2.47 -5.27 -5.50
CA ALA A 127 -1.26 -5.95 -5.04
C ALA A 127 -0.61 -6.62 -6.25
N LYS A 128 0.72 -6.75 -6.23
CA LYS A 128 1.48 -7.31 -7.34
C LYS A 128 2.61 -8.21 -6.86
N ALA A 129 2.80 -9.34 -7.52
CA ALA A 129 4.00 -10.16 -7.40
C ALA A 129 4.73 -10.21 -8.74
N ILE A 130 6.02 -9.88 -8.75
CA ILE A 130 6.88 -10.12 -9.91
C ILE A 130 7.49 -11.52 -9.81
N TRP A 131 7.49 -12.23 -10.93
CA TRP A 131 8.05 -13.56 -11.09
C TRP A 131 9.20 -13.53 -12.07
N ASP A 132 10.41 -13.81 -11.60
CA ASP A 132 11.60 -13.89 -12.43
C ASP A 132 11.72 -15.29 -13.04
N PHE A 133 12.01 -15.37 -14.34
CA PHE A 133 12.09 -16.63 -15.08
C PHE A 133 13.55 -17.12 -15.20
N GLU A 134 13.74 -18.41 -14.96
CA GLU A 134 15.00 -19.11 -15.16
C GLU A 134 14.75 -20.42 -15.90
N GLY A 135 14.89 -20.40 -17.22
CA GLY A 135 14.52 -21.53 -18.08
C GLY A 135 13.04 -21.84 -17.96
N ARG A 136 12.69 -23.03 -17.42
CA ARG A 136 11.30 -23.46 -17.17
C ARG A 136 10.79 -23.14 -15.76
N PHE A 137 11.63 -22.58 -14.90
CA PHE A 137 11.28 -22.29 -13.50
C PHE A 137 11.03 -20.80 -13.29
N CYS A 138 10.25 -20.47 -12.27
CA CYS A 138 10.11 -19.11 -11.77
C CYS A 138 10.19 -19.06 -10.23
N GLN A 139 10.47 -17.86 -9.73
CA GLN A 139 10.44 -17.51 -8.32
C GLN A 139 10.03 -16.04 -8.18
N SER A 140 9.50 -15.66 -7.03
CA SER A 140 9.12 -14.26 -6.78
C SER A 140 9.84 -13.70 -5.56
N ARG A 141 10.39 -12.50 -5.70
CA ARG A 141 10.91 -11.74 -4.56
C ARG A 141 9.82 -11.28 -3.58
N HIS A 142 8.57 -11.19 -4.05
CA HIS A 142 7.40 -10.80 -3.25
C HIS A 142 6.72 -11.99 -2.55
N ILE A 143 6.98 -13.21 -3.04
CA ILE A 143 6.51 -14.47 -2.45
C ILE A 143 7.73 -15.39 -2.24
N PRO A 144 8.57 -15.10 -1.24
CA PRO A 144 9.80 -15.86 -1.00
C PRO A 144 9.50 -17.28 -0.48
N GLY A 145 10.46 -18.19 -0.67
CA GLY A 145 10.37 -19.57 -0.20
C GLY A 145 9.62 -20.52 -1.13
N VAL A 146 9.26 -20.06 -2.34
CA VAL A 146 8.71 -20.91 -3.41
C VAL A 146 9.51 -20.81 -4.71
N ARG A 147 9.59 -21.93 -5.43
CA ARG A 147 10.13 -22.05 -6.78
C ARG A 147 9.44 -23.20 -7.51
N PHE A 148 8.93 -22.96 -8.70
CA PHE A 148 8.21 -23.99 -9.46
C PHE A 148 8.43 -23.91 -10.96
N ALA A 149 8.25 -25.04 -11.64
CA ALA A 149 8.22 -25.11 -13.09
C ALA A 149 6.87 -24.58 -13.61
N GLY A 150 6.93 -23.68 -14.60
CA GLY A 150 5.75 -23.08 -15.20
C GLY A 150 5.12 -23.97 -16.27
N THR A 151 3.79 -23.86 -16.39
CA THR A 151 3.00 -24.47 -17.45
C THR A 151 2.63 -23.37 -18.45
N THR A 152 3.50 -23.11 -19.42
CA THR A 152 3.36 -21.97 -20.35
C THR A 152 2.24 -22.19 -21.36
N HIS A 153 1.29 -21.27 -21.47
CA HIS A 153 0.11 -21.39 -22.35
C HIS A 153 -0.40 -20.00 -22.80
N PRO A 154 -1.22 -19.90 -23.85
CA PRO A 154 -1.98 -18.69 -24.14
C PRO A 154 -3.29 -18.71 -23.34
N GLY A 155 -3.59 -17.62 -22.63
CA GLY A 155 -4.92 -17.35 -22.06
C GLY A 155 -5.96 -17.18 -23.18
N ILE A 156 -5.57 -16.47 -24.24
CA ILE A 156 -6.44 -16.16 -25.38
C ILE A 156 -5.98 -16.82 -26.68
N ILE A 157 -6.84 -17.66 -27.27
CA ILE A 157 -6.70 -18.16 -28.64
C ILE A 157 -8.07 -18.37 -29.29
N GLY A 158 -8.28 -17.84 -30.50
CA GLY A 158 -9.58 -17.97 -31.18
C GLY A 158 -9.59 -17.52 -32.63
N THR A 159 -10.70 -17.83 -33.32
CA THR A 159 -10.98 -17.43 -34.71
C THR A 159 -11.90 -16.21 -34.75
N ALA A 160 -11.85 -15.39 -35.80
CA ALA A 160 -12.76 -14.26 -35.90
C ALA A 160 -14.24 -14.71 -36.02
N PRO A 161 -15.17 -14.00 -35.36
CA PRO A 161 -16.60 -14.32 -35.44
C PRO A 161 -17.21 -13.91 -36.77
N SER A 162 -18.34 -14.50 -37.13
CA SER A 162 -19.26 -13.92 -38.11
C SER A 162 -20.01 -12.73 -37.49
N GLN A 163 -20.58 -11.85 -38.32
CA GLN A 163 -21.42 -10.75 -37.82
C GLN A 163 -22.61 -11.27 -36.98
N GLU A 164 -23.27 -12.34 -37.44
CA GLU A 164 -24.38 -12.95 -36.71
C GLU A 164 -23.98 -13.44 -35.30
N LEU A 165 -22.80 -14.07 -35.20
CA LEU A 165 -22.29 -14.56 -33.93
C LEU A 165 -21.91 -13.41 -32.99
N LEU A 166 -21.27 -12.37 -33.52
CA LEU A 166 -20.95 -11.16 -32.78
C LEU A 166 -22.21 -10.45 -32.24
N ASP A 167 -23.24 -10.30 -33.07
CA ASP A 167 -24.50 -9.67 -32.68
C ASP A 167 -25.18 -10.48 -31.56
N LYS A 168 -25.15 -11.82 -31.66
CA LYS A 168 -25.66 -12.72 -30.63
C LYS A 168 -24.92 -12.57 -29.30
N TRP A 169 -23.60 -12.41 -29.32
CA TRP A 169 -22.80 -12.16 -28.12
C TRP A 169 -23.14 -10.85 -27.45
N ASN A 170 -23.18 -9.76 -28.24
CA ASN A 170 -23.51 -8.44 -27.74
C ASN A 170 -24.92 -8.40 -27.14
N GLN A 171 -25.90 -9.06 -27.77
CA GLN A 171 -27.25 -9.16 -27.25
C GLN A 171 -27.29 -9.89 -25.89
N ARG A 172 -26.76 -11.12 -25.81
CA ARG A 172 -26.86 -11.94 -24.58
C ARG A 172 -26.11 -11.31 -23.40
N GLU A 173 -24.98 -10.66 -23.65
CA GLU A 173 -24.18 -9.99 -22.61
C GLU A 173 -24.88 -8.72 -22.13
N GLN A 174 -25.51 -7.97 -23.04
CA GLN A 174 -26.34 -6.82 -22.66
C GLN A 174 -27.56 -7.25 -21.82
N GLU A 175 -28.25 -8.31 -22.21
CA GLU A 175 -29.37 -8.87 -21.43
C GLU A 175 -28.93 -9.26 -20.00
N LEU A 176 -27.72 -9.81 -19.84
CA LEU A 176 -27.15 -10.14 -18.53
C LEU A 176 -26.86 -8.89 -17.70
N ILE A 177 -26.28 -7.86 -18.31
CA ILE A 177 -26.00 -6.56 -17.68
C ILE A 177 -27.31 -5.91 -17.21
N ASP A 178 -28.32 -5.89 -18.07
CA ASP A 178 -29.63 -5.30 -17.76
C ASP A 178 -30.30 -6.01 -16.58
N ALA A 179 -30.17 -7.34 -16.50
CA ALA A 179 -30.71 -8.15 -15.40
C ALA A 179 -29.97 -7.95 -14.06
N HIS A 180 -28.75 -7.42 -14.08
CA HIS A 180 -27.89 -7.21 -12.89
C HIS A 180 -27.42 -5.75 -12.80
N SER A 181 -28.31 -4.81 -13.11
CA SER A 181 -28.00 -3.38 -13.12
C SER A 181 -27.41 -2.92 -11.77
N GLY A 182 -26.22 -2.31 -11.82
CA GLY A 182 -25.49 -1.86 -10.63
C GLY A 182 -24.64 -2.92 -9.92
N ALA A 183 -24.50 -4.12 -10.49
CA ALA A 183 -23.58 -5.13 -9.98
C ALA A 183 -22.11 -4.62 -10.03
N SER A 184 -21.38 -4.88 -8.95
CA SER A 184 -19.95 -4.64 -8.83
C SER A 184 -19.32 -5.89 -8.20
N PRO A 185 -18.34 -6.53 -8.84
CA PRO A 185 -17.81 -6.26 -10.19
C PRO A 185 -18.85 -6.43 -11.31
N ALA A 186 -18.56 -5.90 -12.50
CA ALA A 186 -19.43 -6.02 -13.67
C ALA A 186 -19.63 -7.50 -14.09
N VAL A 187 -20.87 -7.87 -14.44
CA VAL A 187 -21.21 -9.27 -14.83
C VAL A 187 -20.86 -9.62 -16.27
N ALA A 188 -20.72 -8.63 -17.14
CA ALA A 188 -20.22 -8.72 -18.50
C ALA A 188 -19.74 -7.34 -18.95
N LEU A 189 -18.95 -7.30 -20.03
CA LEU A 189 -18.37 -6.07 -20.57
C LEU A 189 -18.89 -5.85 -22.01
N PRO A 190 -19.78 -4.87 -22.23
CA PRO A 190 -20.32 -4.61 -23.56
C PRO A 190 -19.22 -4.03 -24.48
N PRO A 191 -19.51 -3.87 -25.77
CA PRO A 191 -18.64 -3.11 -26.66
C PRO A 191 -18.28 -1.74 -26.05
N GLU A 192 -16.98 -1.46 -25.98
CA GLU A 192 -16.42 -0.23 -25.39
C GLU A 192 -15.57 0.48 -26.47
N PRO A 193 -16.04 1.64 -26.98
CA PRO A 193 -15.30 2.42 -27.95
C PRO A 193 -13.97 2.99 -27.42
N LYS A 194 -13.85 3.22 -26.10
CA LYS A 194 -12.59 3.68 -25.50
C LYS A 194 -11.54 2.57 -25.58
N GLY A 195 -10.33 2.96 -25.97
CA GLY A 195 -9.16 2.07 -25.94
C GLY A 195 -9.12 0.98 -27.03
N VAL A 196 -9.97 1.09 -28.06
CA VAL A 196 -9.96 0.19 -29.22
C VAL A 196 -8.63 0.31 -29.97
N TYR A 197 -8.03 -0.83 -30.28
CA TYR A 197 -6.80 -0.90 -31.06
C TYR A 197 -6.89 -1.97 -32.15
N VAL A 198 -6.52 -1.57 -33.37
CA VAL A 198 -6.38 -2.43 -34.55
C VAL A 198 -5.13 -1.96 -35.29
N GLY A 199 -4.05 -2.74 -35.24
CA GLY A 199 -2.73 -2.39 -35.79
C GLY A 199 -2.62 -2.50 -37.32
N GLN A 200 -3.75 -2.48 -38.04
CA GLN A 200 -3.85 -2.47 -39.49
C GLN A 200 -4.36 -1.12 -39.99
N ASP A 201 -3.94 -0.71 -41.19
CA ASP A 201 -4.39 0.55 -41.80
C ASP A 201 -5.83 0.38 -42.31
N LEU A 202 -6.79 0.96 -41.59
CA LEU A 202 -8.23 0.85 -41.90
C LEU A 202 -8.87 2.21 -42.17
N PRO A 203 -9.88 2.28 -43.05
CA PRO A 203 -10.71 3.47 -43.19
C PRO A 203 -11.35 3.82 -41.84
N LYS A 204 -11.40 5.13 -41.52
CA LYS A 204 -11.98 5.60 -40.26
C LYS A 204 -13.40 5.06 -40.00
N VAL A 205 -14.22 4.98 -41.04
CA VAL A 205 -15.59 4.44 -40.95
C VAL A 205 -15.61 2.99 -40.45
N THR A 206 -14.65 2.18 -40.87
CA THR A 206 -14.51 0.78 -40.43
C THR A 206 -14.00 0.71 -38.98
N LEU A 207 -13.02 1.55 -38.62
CA LEU A 207 -12.54 1.63 -37.23
C LEU A 207 -13.64 2.08 -36.27
N ASP A 208 -14.43 3.09 -36.65
CA ASP A 208 -15.55 3.59 -35.85
C ASP A 208 -16.62 2.50 -35.67
N LYS A 209 -16.87 1.68 -36.70
CA LYS A 209 -17.76 0.50 -36.61
C LYS A 209 -17.20 -0.54 -35.64
N ILE A 210 -15.94 -0.94 -35.79
CA ILE A 210 -15.26 -1.89 -34.89
C ILE A 210 -15.29 -1.39 -33.45
N ALA A 211 -15.09 -0.09 -33.22
CA ALA A 211 -15.12 0.49 -31.89
C ALA A 211 -16.50 0.40 -31.24
N LYS A 212 -17.56 0.54 -32.03
CA LYS A 212 -18.95 0.51 -31.56
C LYS A 212 -19.50 -0.91 -31.35
N GLU A 213 -19.11 -1.85 -32.20
CA GLU A 213 -19.72 -3.18 -32.28
C GLU A 213 -18.80 -4.31 -31.82
N GLY A 214 -17.48 -4.08 -31.83
CA GLY A 214 -16.47 -5.09 -31.55
C GLY A 214 -16.54 -5.60 -30.11
N ALA A 215 -16.64 -6.91 -29.95
CA ALA A 215 -16.66 -7.54 -28.64
C ALA A 215 -15.29 -7.41 -27.98
N ARG A 216 -15.30 -7.19 -26.65
CA ARG A 216 -14.08 -7.25 -25.83
C ARG A 216 -13.47 -8.64 -25.91
N THR A 217 -12.15 -8.72 -25.91
CA THR A 217 -11.37 -9.98 -25.95
C THR A 217 -11.34 -10.71 -24.60
N ILE A 218 -11.89 -10.10 -23.55
CA ILE A 218 -11.81 -10.55 -22.14
C ILE A 218 -12.53 -11.89 -21.87
N PRO A 219 -13.76 -12.16 -22.36
CA PRO A 219 -14.39 -13.46 -22.10
C PRO A 219 -14.21 -14.44 -23.27
N GLY A 220 -14.06 -15.72 -22.92
CA GLY A 220 -14.18 -16.83 -23.84
C GLY A 220 -15.61 -17.01 -24.37
N ARG A 221 -15.72 -17.40 -25.64
CA ARG A 221 -16.98 -17.62 -26.35
C ARG A 221 -16.84 -18.82 -27.30
N GLU A 222 -17.82 -19.02 -28.16
CA GLU A 222 -17.91 -20.18 -29.06
C GLU A 222 -16.72 -20.30 -30.03
N HIS A 223 -16.04 -19.19 -30.35
CA HIS A 223 -14.84 -19.15 -31.21
C HIS A 223 -13.53 -19.50 -30.50
N GLY A 224 -13.59 -19.79 -29.21
CA GLY A 224 -12.44 -19.70 -28.31
C GLY A 224 -12.39 -18.32 -27.66
N GLY A 225 -11.26 -17.65 -27.74
CA GLY A 225 -11.03 -16.41 -26.99
C GLY A 225 -10.38 -16.70 -25.64
N ASN A 226 -10.75 -15.96 -24.61
CA ASN A 226 -10.11 -16.09 -23.30
C ASN A 226 -10.63 -17.28 -22.52
N CYS A 227 -9.83 -18.34 -22.45
CA CYS A 227 -10.23 -19.58 -21.80
C CYS A 227 -9.36 -19.93 -20.60
N ASP A 228 -8.16 -19.36 -20.49
CA ASP A 228 -7.25 -19.52 -19.33
C ASP A 228 -7.04 -20.98 -18.92
N ILE A 229 -6.91 -21.83 -19.94
CA ILE A 229 -6.74 -23.27 -19.75
C ILE A 229 -5.25 -23.53 -19.63
N LYS A 230 -4.76 -23.68 -18.39
CA LYS A 230 -3.32 -23.92 -18.14
C LYS A 230 -2.75 -25.13 -18.89
N ASN A 231 -3.55 -26.16 -19.15
CA ASN A 231 -3.12 -27.35 -19.88
C ASN A 231 -3.07 -27.16 -21.41
N LEU A 232 -3.44 -25.97 -21.92
CA LEU A 232 -3.28 -25.57 -23.31
C LEU A 232 -1.83 -25.16 -23.61
N SER A 233 -0.91 -26.02 -23.20
CA SER A 233 0.53 -25.78 -23.13
C SER A 233 1.27 -26.33 -24.36
N ILE A 234 2.58 -26.38 -24.27
CA ILE A 234 3.47 -26.84 -25.36
C ILE A 234 3.15 -28.29 -25.73
N GLY A 235 2.92 -28.54 -27.01
CA GLY A 235 2.53 -29.85 -27.54
C GLY A 235 1.01 -30.05 -27.62
N SER A 236 0.20 -29.14 -27.08
CA SER A 236 -1.25 -29.22 -27.15
C SER A 236 -1.76 -29.02 -28.58
N ARG A 237 -2.93 -29.62 -28.86
CA ARG A 237 -3.66 -29.44 -30.12
C ARG A 237 -5.04 -28.88 -29.84
N VAL A 238 -5.42 -27.83 -30.55
CA VAL A 238 -6.73 -27.17 -30.42
C VAL A 238 -7.52 -27.29 -31.71
N TYR A 239 -8.83 -27.47 -31.61
CA TYR A 239 -9.77 -27.51 -32.72
C TYR A 239 -10.75 -26.34 -32.53
N LEU A 240 -10.66 -25.34 -33.38
CA LEU A 240 -11.45 -24.10 -33.31
C LEU A 240 -12.47 -24.05 -34.46
N PRO A 241 -13.74 -23.68 -34.21
CA PRO A 241 -14.72 -23.50 -35.27
C PRO A 241 -14.38 -22.29 -36.16
N VAL A 242 -14.63 -22.39 -37.46
CA VAL A 242 -14.41 -21.30 -38.43
C VAL A 242 -15.75 -20.64 -38.78
N TYR A 243 -15.82 -19.31 -38.63
CA TYR A 243 -17.05 -18.52 -38.90
C TYR A 243 -16.94 -17.57 -40.08
N ILE A 244 -15.73 -17.24 -40.51
CA ILE A 244 -15.47 -16.39 -41.68
C ILE A 244 -14.41 -17.01 -42.59
N PRO A 245 -14.37 -16.66 -43.89
CA PRO A 245 -13.29 -17.07 -44.78
C PRO A 245 -11.91 -16.69 -44.20
N GLY A 246 -10.97 -17.62 -44.27
CA GLY A 246 -9.62 -17.47 -43.72
C GLY A 246 -9.51 -17.73 -42.21
N ALA A 247 -10.61 -17.92 -41.49
CA ALA A 247 -10.69 -18.11 -40.02
C ALA A 247 -10.16 -16.94 -39.17
N ASN A 248 -9.12 -16.22 -39.60
CA ASN A 248 -8.52 -15.07 -38.95
C ASN A 248 -8.16 -15.38 -37.49
N LEU A 249 -7.22 -16.31 -37.31
CA LEU A 249 -6.71 -16.77 -36.02
C LEU A 249 -6.00 -15.63 -35.28
N ALA A 250 -6.31 -15.43 -34.01
CA ALA A 250 -5.53 -14.55 -33.14
C ALA A 250 -5.23 -15.22 -31.80
N ILE A 251 -4.11 -14.81 -31.21
CA ILE A 251 -3.55 -15.40 -29.99
C ILE A 251 -2.83 -14.32 -29.19
N GLY A 252 -2.88 -14.38 -27.86
CA GLY A 252 -2.21 -13.43 -26.99
C GLY A 252 -2.33 -13.87 -25.55
N ASP A 253 -2.09 -12.95 -24.62
CA ASP A 253 -2.28 -13.18 -23.19
C ASP A 253 -1.47 -14.37 -22.70
N LEU A 254 -0.15 -14.30 -22.89
CA LEU A 254 0.69 -15.46 -22.61
C LEU A 254 0.95 -15.56 -21.12
N HIS A 255 0.78 -16.76 -20.59
CA HIS A 255 0.99 -17.06 -19.19
C HIS A 255 2.21 -17.96 -19.03
N PHE A 256 3.09 -17.63 -18.09
CA PHE A 256 4.19 -18.51 -17.72
C PHE A 256 3.68 -19.71 -16.89
N SER A 257 2.73 -19.47 -16.01
CA SER A 257 2.08 -20.46 -15.14
C SER A 257 0.77 -19.92 -14.61
N GLN A 258 -0.16 -20.80 -14.28
CA GLN A 258 -1.44 -20.45 -13.69
C GLN A 258 -1.95 -21.61 -12.81
N GLY A 259 -2.58 -21.27 -11.68
CA GLY A 259 -3.37 -22.16 -10.84
C GLY A 259 -4.83 -22.17 -11.26
N ASP A 260 -5.56 -23.23 -10.94
CA ASP A 260 -6.96 -23.31 -11.37
C ASP A 260 -7.80 -22.18 -10.79
N GLY A 261 -8.70 -21.65 -11.63
CA GLY A 261 -9.67 -20.62 -11.29
C GLY A 261 -9.14 -19.18 -11.28
N GLU A 262 -7.87 -18.96 -11.60
CA GLU A 262 -7.28 -17.63 -11.83
C GLU A 262 -7.75 -16.57 -10.80
N LEU A 263 -7.47 -16.89 -9.53
CA LEU A 263 -8.18 -16.33 -8.39
C LEU A 263 -8.12 -14.81 -8.29
N SER A 264 -7.05 -14.18 -8.77
CA SER A 264 -6.76 -12.76 -8.55
C SER A 264 -7.06 -11.83 -9.73
N PHE A 265 -7.79 -12.29 -10.76
CA PHE A 265 -8.10 -11.56 -12.01
C PHE A 265 -6.93 -11.40 -12.96
N CYS A 266 -5.79 -10.83 -12.52
CA CYS A 266 -4.50 -11.04 -13.18
C CYS A 266 -3.83 -12.21 -12.47
N GLY A 267 -4.46 -13.37 -12.65
CA GLY A 267 -4.22 -14.50 -11.80
C GLY A 267 -3.16 -15.44 -12.32
N ALA A 268 -2.94 -15.47 -13.63
CA ALA A 268 -1.80 -16.14 -14.21
C ALA A 268 -0.54 -15.27 -14.11
N ILE A 269 0.62 -15.90 -14.16
CA ILE A 269 1.88 -15.16 -14.33
C ILE A 269 1.94 -14.63 -15.77
N GLU A 270 1.51 -13.38 -15.94
CA GLU A 270 1.44 -12.69 -17.22
C GLU A 270 2.83 -12.46 -17.80
N MET A 271 3.00 -12.72 -19.09
CA MET A 271 4.28 -12.53 -19.75
C MET A 271 4.13 -12.09 -21.22
N ALA A 272 5.15 -11.40 -21.72
CA ALA A 272 5.35 -11.26 -23.15
C ALA A 272 6.18 -12.44 -23.68
N GLY A 273 5.92 -12.90 -24.90
CA GLY A 273 6.59 -14.08 -25.40
C GLY A 273 6.36 -14.37 -26.88
N VAL A 274 6.83 -15.53 -27.32
CA VAL A 274 6.74 -16.00 -28.70
C VAL A 274 6.05 -17.36 -28.72
N VAL A 275 4.98 -17.46 -29.49
CA VAL A 275 4.30 -18.73 -29.77
C VAL A 275 4.76 -19.27 -31.12
N THR A 276 5.16 -20.53 -31.15
CA THR A 276 5.40 -21.29 -32.38
C THR A 276 4.24 -22.24 -32.60
N LEU A 277 3.56 -22.12 -33.73
CA LEU A 277 2.38 -22.92 -34.04
C LEU A 277 2.36 -23.43 -35.47
N LYS A 278 1.47 -24.40 -35.71
CA LYS A 278 1.17 -24.95 -37.03
C LYS A 278 -0.33 -25.12 -37.16
N THR A 279 -0.89 -24.62 -38.25
CA THR A 279 -2.34 -24.68 -38.51
C THR A 279 -2.67 -25.71 -39.58
N SER A 280 -3.80 -26.41 -39.47
CA SER A 280 -4.36 -27.25 -40.54
C SER A 280 -5.90 -27.19 -40.52
N LEU A 281 -6.56 -27.78 -41.51
CA LEU A 281 -8.02 -27.66 -41.66
C LEU A 281 -8.70 -29.04 -41.70
N ILE A 282 -9.84 -29.14 -41.02
CA ILE A 282 -10.79 -30.23 -41.19
C ILE A 282 -12.00 -29.65 -41.91
N LYS A 283 -12.18 -30.03 -43.17
CA LYS A 283 -13.29 -29.58 -43.99
C LYS A 283 -14.63 -30.04 -43.44
N GLY A 284 -15.57 -29.12 -43.25
CA GLY A 284 -16.84 -29.39 -42.56
C GLY A 284 -16.64 -29.89 -41.13
N GLY A 285 -15.54 -29.49 -40.48
CA GLY A 285 -15.13 -29.98 -39.18
C GLY A 285 -16.11 -29.65 -38.06
N VAL A 286 -16.87 -28.56 -38.19
CA VAL A 286 -17.90 -28.18 -37.20
C VAL A 286 -18.95 -29.28 -37.06
N GLU A 287 -19.50 -29.75 -38.18
CA GLU A 287 -20.48 -30.83 -38.18
C GLU A 287 -19.85 -32.16 -37.77
N LYS A 288 -18.69 -32.51 -38.34
CA LYS A 288 -18.02 -33.80 -38.11
C LYS A 288 -17.61 -34.04 -36.66
N LEU A 289 -17.28 -32.98 -35.93
CA LEU A 289 -16.83 -33.05 -34.53
C LEU A 289 -17.91 -32.57 -33.55
N ALA A 290 -19.10 -32.18 -34.03
CA ALA A 290 -20.09 -31.46 -33.25
C ALA A 290 -19.49 -30.24 -32.50
N LEU A 291 -18.58 -29.52 -33.17
CA LEU A 291 -17.75 -28.48 -32.59
C LEU A 291 -18.55 -27.19 -32.37
N THR A 292 -19.23 -27.10 -31.23
CA THR A 292 -19.94 -25.89 -30.80
C THR A 292 -19.01 -24.91 -30.07
N GLN A 293 -17.99 -25.46 -29.41
CA GLN A 293 -16.93 -24.77 -28.66
C GLN A 293 -15.61 -25.49 -28.95
N PRO A 294 -14.45 -24.87 -28.65
CA PRO A 294 -13.17 -25.51 -28.88
C PRO A 294 -13.02 -26.87 -28.19
N ILE A 295 -12.35 -27.79 -28.87
CA ILE A 295 -11.83 -29.03 -28.26
C ILE A 295 -10.32 -28.89 -28.18
N PHE A 296 -9.70 -29.38 -27.11
CA PHE A 296 -8.24 -29.44 -27.05
C PHE A 296 -7.75 -30.80 -26.53
N GLN A 297 -6.56 -31.17 -27.00
CA GLN A 297 -5.75 -32.24 -26.46
C GLN A 297 -4.66 -31.58 -25.61
N PRO A 298 -4.55 -31.93 -24.31
CA PRO A 298 -3.61 -31.29 -23.40
C PRO A 298 -2.15 -31.64 -23.74
N SER A 299 -1.23 -30.90 -23.13
CA SER A 299 0.19 -31.10 -23.34
C SER A 299 0.64 -32.47 -22.79
N PRO A 300 1.49 -33.22 -23.54
CA PRO A 300 2.11 -34.43 -23.04
C PRO A 300 3.39 -34.17 -22.19
N ILE A 301 3.77 -32.91 -21.94
CA ILE A 301 5.06 -32.56 -21.30
C ILE A 301 4.94 -31.58 -20.11
N ASP A 302 3.72 -31.36 -19.60
CA ASP A 302 3.50 -30.48 -18.45
C ASP A 302 4.21 -31.01 -17.17
N PRO A 303 4.67 -30.11 -16.28
CA PRO A 303 5.31 -30.51 -15.03
C PRO A 303 4.32 -31.26 -14.12
N MET A 304 4.76 -32.39 -13.55
CA MET A 304 3.96 -33.21 -12.66
C MET A 304 4.57 -33.19 -11.25
N TYR A 305 3.81 -32.70 -10.28
CA TYR A 305 4.18 -32.73 -8.86
C TYR A 305 3.65 -34.02 -8.22
N ALA A 306 4.52 -34.77 -7.55
CA ALA A 306 4.20 -36.09 -7.02
C ALA A 306 3.58 -36.06 -5.61
N GLN A 307 3.69 -34.92 -4.93
CA GLN A 307 3.20 -34.73 -3.56
C GLN A 307 2.41 -33.44 -3.45
N GLU A 308 1.20 -33.55 -2.88
CA GLU A 308 0.27 -32.45 -2.71
C GLU A 308 -0.43 -32.53 -1.35
N VAL A 309 -0.80 -31.38 -0.80
CA VAL A 309 -1.79 -31.29 0.28
C VAL A 309 -3.09 -30.80 -0.33
N VAL A 310 -4.18 -31.53 -0.10
CA VAL A 310 -5.47 -31.30 -0.75
C VAL A 310 -6.47 -30.73 0.25
N PHE A 311 -7.13 -29.64 -0.11
CA PHE A 311 -8.10 -28.93 0.72
C PHE A 311 -9.49 -29.07 0.11
N GLU A 312 -10.45 -29.51 0.91
CA GLU A 312 -11.84 -29.67 0.48
C GLU A 312 -12.63 -28.36 0.69
N GLY A 313 -13.52 -28.07 -0.25
CA GLY A 313 -14.55 -27.06 -0.12
C GLY A 313 -15.91 -27.61 -0.54
N ILE A 314 -16.96 -27.17 0.16
CA ILE A 314 -18.33 -27.63 -0.04
C ILE A 314 -19.25 -26.45 -0.38
N GLY A 315 -20.44 -26.72 -0.92
CA GLY A 315 -21.47 -25.73 -1.24
C GLY A 315 -22.10 -25.02 -0.02
N VAL A 316 -21.31 -24.66 0.99
CA VAL A 316 -21.69 -23.91 2.19
C VAL A 316 -20.70 -22.76 2.35
N ASP A 317 -21.17 -21.54 2.53
CA ASP A 317 -20.30 -20.38 2.73
C ASP A 317 -19.82 -20.27 4.19
N ILE A 318 -19.00 -21.24 4.62
CA ILE A 318 -18.52 -21.39 6.01
C ILE A 318 -17.71 -20.19 6.48
N HIS A 319 -16.94 -19.58 5.56
CA HIS A 319 -16.16 -18.37 5.83
C HIS A 319 -16.97 -17.06 5.72
N GLY A 320 -18.23 -17.13 5.27
CA GLY A 320 -19.14 -16.00 5.11
C GLY A 320 -20.34 -16.06 6.06
N ASP A 321 -21.56 -16.06 5.52
CA ASP A 321 -22.81 -16.04 6.30
C ASP A 321 -23.26 -17.43 6.79
N GLY A 322 -22.50 -18.49 6.47
CA GLY A 322 -22.85 -19.87 6.78
C GLY A 322 -23.96 -20.45 5.91
N SER A 323 -24.39 -19.76 4.85
CA SER A 323 -25.50 -20.20 4.01
C SER A 323 -25.11 -21.39 3.12
N GLN A 324 -26.02 -22.35 3.01
CA GLN A 324 -25.88 -23.47 2.08
C GLN A 324 -26.44 -23.08 0.71
N LYS A 325 -25.67 -23.35 -0.35
CA LYS A 325 -26.02 -23.10 -1.75
C LYS A 325 -26.16 -24.42 -2.48
N SER A 326 -27.31 -24.66 -3.10
CA SER A 326 -27.58 -25.91 -3.82
C SER A 326 -26.77 -26.00 -5.12
N MET A 327 -26.05 -27.11 -5.30
CA MET A 327 -25.21 -27.44 -6.45
C MET A 327 -24.24 -26.33 -6.88
N CYS A 328 -23.77 -25.51 -5.94
CA CYS A 328 -22.98 -24.32 -6.24
C CYS A 328 -21.47 -24.62 -6.21
N ALA A 329 -20.92 -25.06 -7.34
CA ALA A 329 -19.49 -25.32 -7.49
C ALA A 329 -18.62 -24.07 -7.21
N THR A 330 -19.10 -22.87 -7.56
CA THR A 330 -18.41 -21.61 -7.24
C THR A 330 -18.22 -21.41 -5.74
N THR A 331 -19.26 -21.70 -4.94
CA THR A 331 -19.16 -21.61 -3.47
C THR A 331 -18.16 -22.65 -2.97
N ALA A 332 -18.29 -23.91 -3.41
CA ALA A 332 -17.38 -24.99 -3.03
C ALA A 332 -15.92 -24.70 -3.37
N PHE A 333 -15.65 -24.21 -4.59
CA PHE A 333 -14.32 -23.81 -5.03
C PHE A 333 -13.76 -22.66 -4.18
N LYS A 334 -14.56 -21.63 -3.90
CA LYS A 334 -14.18 -20.53 -3.00
C LYS A 334 -13.80 -21.04 -1.61
N GLN A 335 -14.56 -21.98 -1.04
CA GLN A 335 -14.24 -22.56 0.26
C GLN A 335 -12.91 -23.35 0.23
N ALA A 336 -12.68 -24.14 -0.82
CA ALA A 336 -11.44 -24.90 -0.96
C ALA A 336 -10.22 -23.97 -1.00
N ALA A 337 -10.28 -22.91 -1.82
CA ALA A 337 -9.23 -21.91 -1.90
C ALA A 337 -9.03 -21.14 -0.57
N LEU A 338 -10.10 -20.74 0.13
CA LEU A 338 -10.00 -20.09 1.44
C LEU A 338 -9.37 -21.00 2.50
N ASN A 339 -9.69 -22.29 2.48
CA ASN A 339 -9.07 -23.29 3.36
C ASN A 339 -7.56 -23.39 3.09
N THR A 340 -7.15 -23.41 1.81
CA THR A 340 -5.73 -23.41 1.43
C THR A 340 -5.02 -22.12 1.85
N MET A 341 -5.62 -20.94 1.64
CA MET A 341 -5.03 -19.66 2.07
C MET A 341 -4.90 -19.59 3.60
N ALA A 342 -5.89 -20.07 4.35
CA ALA A 342 -5.83 -20.13 5.80
C ALA A 342 -4.67 -21.02 6.29
N TYR A 343 -4.39 -22.11 5.57
CA TYR A 343 -3.24 -22.98 5.81
C TYR A 343 -1.91 -22.26 5.55
N LEU A 344 -1.76 -21.60 4.40
CA LEU A 344 -0.57 -20.81 4.05
C LEU A 344 -0.29 -19.69 5.08
N LYS A 345 -1.32 -19.07 5.64
CA LYS A 345 -1.16 -18.07 6.72
C LYS A 345 -0.60 -18.66 8.02
N LYS A 346 -0.79 -19.96 8.28
CA LYS A 346 -0.14 -20.63 9.43
C LYS A 346 1.35 -20.80 9.22
N LEU A 347 1.81 -20.85 7.97
CA LEU A 347 3.21 -20.93 7.59
C LEU A 347 3.91 -19.55 7.64
N GLY A 348 3.14 -18.45 7.59
CA GLY A 348 3.66 -17.08 7.72
C GLY A 348 3.37 -16.17 6.53
N TYR A 349 2.77 -16.68 5.45
CA TYR A 349 2.35 -15.86 4.31
C TYR A 349 1.23 -14.88 4.71
N THR A 350 1.24 -13.70 4.10
CA THR A 350 0.10 -12.79 4.11
C THR A 350 -1.07 -13.35 3.28
N ILE A 351 -2.27 -12.77 3.40
CA ILE A 351 -3.41 -13.25 2.63
C ILE A 351 -3.21 -12.95 1.14
N GLU A 352 -2.61 -11.82 0.81
CA GLU A 352 -2.28 -11.38 -0.53
C GLU A 352 -1.21 -12.29 -1.16
N GLN A 353 -0.15 -12.62 -0.42
CA GLN A 353 0.84 -13.61 -0.87
C GLN A 353 0.21 -14.98 -1.10
N ALA A 354 -0.66 -15.45 -0.20
CA ALA A 354 -1.36 -16.73 -0.37
C ALA A 354 -2.28 -16.72 -1.60
N HIS A 355 -3.00 -15.62 -1.82
CA HIS A 355 -3.91 -15.43 -2.95
C HIS A 355 -3.14 -15.42 -4.28
N LEU A 356 -2.09 -14.61 -4.39
CA LEU A 356 -1.23 -14.54 -5.57
C LEU A 356 -0.49 -15.86 -5.83
N LEU A 357 -0.05 -16.56 -4.78
CA LEU A 357 0.61 -17.86 -4.92
C LEU A 357 -0.34 -18.92 -5.48
N LEU A 358 -1.56 -19.03 -4.93
CA LEU A 358 -2.55 -19.98 -5.42
C LEU A 358 -2.99 -19.71 -6.85
N SER A 359 -2.95 -18.44 -7.24
CA SER A 359 -3.25 -18.03 -8.60
C SER A 359 -2.10 -18.32 -9.57
N ALA A 360 -0.84 -18.14 -9.15
CA ALA A 360 0.35 -18.30 -10.00
C ALA A 360 0.85 -19.75 -10.12
N ALA A 361 0.98 -20.43 -8.97
CA ALA A 361 1.51 -21.77 -8.91
C ALA A 361 0.53 -22.75 -9.55
N PRO A 362 1.01 -23.87 -10.15
CA PRO A 362 0.17 -24.85 -10.84
C PRO A 362 -0.67 -25.71 -9.87
N CYS A 363 -1.35 -25.06 -8.93
CA CYS A 363 -2.34 -25.64 -8.04
C CYS A 363 -3.50 -26.20 -8.86
N GLN A 364 -3.99 -27.38 -8.47
CA GLN A 364 -5.05 -28.07 -9.20
C GLN A 364 -6.33 -28.08 -8.39
N SER A 365 -7.45 -27.84 -9.04
CA SER A 365 -8.77 -28.00 -8.45
C SER A 365 -9.54 -29.10 -9.14
N HIS A 366 -10.30 -29.87 -8.38
CA HIS A 366 -11.14 -30.92 -8.94
C HIS A 366 -12.57 -30.75 -8.43
N VAL A 367 -13.52 -30.71 -9.37
CA VAL A 367 -14.93 -30.89 -9.04
C VAL A 367 -15.13 -32.36 -8.68
N GLY A 368 -15.18 -32.67 -7.38
CA GLY A 368 -15.36 -34.03 -6.88
C GLY A 368 -16.79 -34.54 -7.09
N ALA A 369 -17.78 -33.67 -6.85
CA ALA A 369 -19.18 -33.96 -7.11
C ALA A 369 -20.00 -32.67 -7.28
N ILE A 370 -21.00 -32.72 -8.17
CA ILE A 370 -22.11 -31.76 -8.20
C ILE A 370 -23.39 -32.59 -8.28
N VAL A 371 -23.98 -32.89 -7.13
CA VAL A 371 -25.19 -33.69 -7.01
C VAL A 371 -26.20 -33.00 -6.10
N ASP A 372 -27.44 -33.46 -6.09
CA ASP A 372 -28.48 -32.99 -5.18
C ASP A 372 -28.09 -33.26 -3.71
N VAL A 373 -27.61 -34.47 -3.41
CA VAL A 373 -27.09 -34.88 -2.10
C VAL A 373 -25.88 -35.80 -2.30
N PRO A 374 -24.65 -35.45 -1.83
CA PRO A 374 -24.27 -34.34 -0.96
C PRO A 374 -23.77 -33.08 -1.72
N ASN A 375 -24.67 -32.29 -2.31
CA ASN A 375 -24.39 -30.94 -2.85
C ASN A 375 -23.13 -30.85 -3.76
N ALA A 376 -22.53 -29.67 -3.93
CA ALA A 376 -21.27 -29.47 -4.65
C ALA A 376 -20.06 -29.63 -3.71
N CYS A 377 -19.05 -30.37 -4.16
CA CYS A 377 -17.74 -30.55 -3.53
C CYS A 377 -16.64 -30.27 -4.55
N VAL A 378 -15.69 -29.41 -4.18
CA VAL A 378 -14.53 -29.05 -4.98
C VAL A 378 -13.29 -29.15 -4.09
N THR A 379 -12.20 -29.69 -4.62
CA THR A 379 -10.91 -29.73 -3.92
C THR A 379 -9.93 -28.74 -4.53
N MET A 380 -8.93 -28.31 -3.75
CA MET A 380 -7.79 -27.52 -4.18
C MET A 380 -6.51 -28.19 -3.67
N SER A 381 -5.67 -28.66 -4.58
CA SER A 381 -4.36 -29.27 -4.33
C SER A 381 -3.27 -28.22 -4.34
N LEU A 382 -2.44 -28.21 -3.29
CA LEU A 382 -1.23 -27.40 -3.18
C LEU A 382 0.00 -28.32 -3.32
N PRO A 383 0.82 -28.20 -4.40
CA PRO A 383 2.01 -29.02 -4.58
C PRO A 383 3.08 -28.67 -3.54
N THR A 384 3.50 -29.63 -2.73
CA THR A 384 4.43 -29.36 -1.60
C THR A 384 5.86 -29.14 -2.06
N GLN A 385 6.22 -29.70 -3.21
CA GLN A 385 7.58 -29.66 -3.76
C GLN A 385 8.00 -28.28 -4.27
N ILE A 386 7.06 -27.32 -4.35
CA ILE A 386 7.39 -25.94 -4.74
C ILE A 386 8.00 -25.14 -3.59
N PHE A 387 7.88 -25.61 -2.36
CA PHE A 387 8.33 -24.92 -1.15
C PHE A 387 9.77 -25.33 -0.79
N ASP A 388 10.52 -24.40 -0.19
CA ASP A 388 11.88 -24.64 0.32
C ASP A 388 11.93 -25.45 1.63
N ARG A 389 10.77 -25.89 2.12
CA ARG A 389 10.59 -26.61 3.38
C ARG A 389 9.40 -27.55 3.34
N ASP A 390 9.35 -28.46 4.30
CA ASP A 390 8.19 -29.32 4.51
C ASP A 390 6.99 -28.50 5.02
N ILE A 391 5.93 -28.51 4.23
CA ILE A 391 4.65 -27.87 4.55
C ILE A 391 3.53 -28.89 4.78
N THR A 392 3.85 -30.19 4.83
CA THR A 392 2.86 -31.23 5.12
C THR A 392 2.43 -31.18 6.59
N PRO A 393 1.23 -31.70 6.94
CA PRO A 393 0.82 -31.83 8.34
C PRO A 393 1.83 -32.60 9.21
N ASP A 394 2.56 -33.55 8.63
CA ASP A 394 3.57 -34.34 9.34
C ASP A 394 4.87 -33.55 9.60
N GLY A 395 5.13 -32.49 8.82
CA GLY A 395 6.21 -31.53 9.04
C GLY A 395 5.95 -30.53 10.17
N MET A 396 4.79 -30.62 10.85
CA MET A 396 4.38 -29.70 11.90
C MET A 396 5.07 -30.01 13.23
N GLY A 397 5.59 -28.99 13.91
CA GLY A 397 6.15 -29.11 15.26
C GLY A 397 5.08 -29.27 16.35
N PRO A 398 5.46 -29.53 17.61
CA PRO A 398 4.52 -29.71 18.72
C PRO A 398 3.62 -28.49 18.98
N ASP A 399 4.10 -27.29 18.64
CA ASP A 399 3.37 -26.03 18.80
C ASP A 399 2.75 -25.51 17.49
N GLY A 400 2.73 -26.35 16.43
CA GLY A 400 2.30 -25.97 15.09
C GLY A 400 3.46 -25.73 14.12
N PHE A 401 3.16 -25.15 12.97
CA PHE A 401 4.18 -24.76 12.01
C PHE A 401 5.03 -23.59 12.54
N GLU A 402 6.34 -23.66 12.33
CA GLU A 402 7.22 -22.52 12.51
C GLU A 402 6.82 -21.41 11.53
N LYS A 403 6.40 -20.27 12.07
CA LYS A 403 6.05 -19.09 11.26
C LYS A 403 7.32 -18.36 10.83
N ARG A 404 7.47 -18.16 9.52
CA ARG A 404 8.49 -17.26 8.96
C ARG A 404 7.86 -15.91 8.64
N ASP A 405 8.62 -14.84 8.85
CA ASP A 405 8.26 -13.53 8.30
C ASP A 405 8.76 -13.47 6.86
N TYR A 406 7.82 -13.38 5.92
CA TYR A 406 8.10 -13.29 4.49
C TYR A 406 8.02 -11.85 3.97
N GLY A 407 8.07 -10.86 4.87
CA GLY A 407 7.92 -9.45 4.56
C GLY A 407 6.48 -9.06 4.26
N HIS A 408 6.29 -7.78 3.96
CA HIS A 408 5.01 -7.24 3.49
C HIS A 408 5.12 -6.86 2.01
N LEU A 409 4.04 -7.09 1.27
CA LEU A 409 3.84 -6.38 0.01
C LEU A 409 3.78 -4.88 0.32
N SER A 410 4.30 -4.05 -0.59
CA SER A 410 4.26 -2.60 -0.42
C SER A 410 2.82 -2.13 -0.15
N SER A 411 2.70 -1.13 0.74
CA SER A 411 1.47 -0.46 1.20
C SER A 411 0.84 -1.00 2.49
N ARG A 412 0.80 -0.12 3.52
CA ARG A 412 -0.28 -0.20 4.51
C ARG A 412 -0.60 1.11 5.21
N TYR A 413 0.35 2.02 5.46
CA TYR A 413 0.07 3.11 6.40
C TYR A 413 0.64 4.50 6.05
N ALA A 414 1.88 4.61 5.57
CA ALA A 414 2.50 5.92 5.41
C ALA A 414 1.95 6.69 4.21
N SER A 415 1.95 8.03 4.28
CA SER A 415 1.51 8.85 3.15
C SER A 415 2.42 8.66 1.94
N LYS A 416 1.85 8.82 0.74
CA LYS A 416 2.58 8.73 -0.54
C LYS A 416 3.80 9.66 -0.56
N GLU A 417 3.66 10.85 0.00
CA GLU A 417 4.72 11.87 0.09
C GLU A 417 5.93 11.39 0.91
N MET A 418 5.69 10.90 2.14
CA MET A 418 6.76 10.41 3.02
C MET A 418 7.41 9.13 2.47
N SER A 419 6.61 8.21 1.92
CA SER A 419 7.11 6.98 1.31
C SER A 419 8.00 7.27 0.09
N ARG A 420 7.56 8.19 -0.79
CA ARG A 420 8.34 8.62 -1.95
C ARG A 420 9.68 9.24 -1.55
N LEU A 421 9.73 10.02 -0.47
CA LEU A 421 10.95 10.68 0.00
C LEU A 421 12.06 9.65 0.31
N PHE A 422 11.71 8.53 0.96
CA PHE A 422 12.67 7.48 1.32
C PHE A 422 12.82 6.38 0.26
N SER A 423 12.23 6.54 -0.92
CA SER A 423 12.36 5.57 -2.02
C SER A 423 13.78 5.52 -2.60
N PRO A 424 14.20 4.37 -3.17
CA PRO A 424 15.47 4.27 -3.89
C PRO A 424 15.59 5.29 -5.04
N ALA A 425 14.50 5.52 -5.79
CA ALA A 425 14.48 6.50 -6.88
C ALA A 425 14.82 7.92 -6.40
N THR A 426 14.19 8.39 -5.32
CA THR A 426 14.50 9.69 -4.72
C THR A 426 15.94 9.72 -4.19
N ARG A 427 16.41 8.62 -3.58
CA ARG A 427 17.79 8.51 -3.08
C ARG A 427 18.81 8.74 -4.18
N PHE A 428 18.73 7.96 -5.25
CA PHE A 428 19.72 8.00 -6.33
C PHE A 428 19.59 9.25 -7.19
N GLY A 429 18.37 9.76 -7.39
CA GLY A 429 18.16 11.05 -8.07
C GLY A 429 18.79 12.20 -7.29
N THR A 430 18.73 12.16 -5.96
CA THR A 430 19.42 13.12 -5.09
C THR A 430 20.94 13.01 -5.18
N TRP A 431 21.50 11.80 -5.31
CA TRP A 431 22.94 11.64 -5.56
C TRP A 431 23.37 12.30 -6.87
N ARG A 432 22.60 12.14 -7.95
CA ARG A 432 22.85 12.83 -9.23
C ARG A 432 22.78 14.35 -9.11
N LYS A 433 21.82 14.89 -8.35
CA LYS A 433 21.73 16.32 -8.04
C LYS A 433 22.95 16.83 -7.26
N LEU A 434 23.45 16.04 -6.32
CA LEU A 434 24.66 16.37 -5.55
C LEU A 434 25.91 16.35 -6.42
N TRP A 435 26.07 15.37 -7.31
CA TRP A 435 27.17 15.36 -8.28
C TRP A 435 27.10 16.53 -9.24
N LEU A 436 25.91 16.89 -9.72
CA LEU A 436 25.73 18.08 -10.57
C LEU A 436 26.13 19.35 -9.81
N SER A 437 25.74 19.48 -8.53
CA SER A 437 26.11 20.61 -7.69
C SER A 437 27.62 20.70 -7.49
N LEU A 438 28.29 19.55 -7.29
CA LEU A 438 29.74 19.46 -7.18
C LEU A 438 30.43 19.94 -8.46
N ALA A 439 30.09 19.35 -9.60
CA ALA A 439 30.68 19.70 -10.90
C ALA A 439 30.42 21.17 -11.27
N THR A 440 29.24 21.70 -10.93
CA THR A 440 28.89 23.11 -11.15
C THR A 440 29.79 24.04 -10.32
N ALA A 441 29.98 23.74 -9.03
CA ALA A 441 30.81 24.55 -8.14
C ALA A 441 32.30 24.44 -8.48
N GLU A 442 32.79 23.24 -8.76
CA GLU A 442 34.16 23.00 -9.23
C GLU A 442 34.48 23.78 -10.51
N LYS A 443 33.54 23.83 -11.46
CA LYS A 443 33.66 24.62 -12.68
C LYS A 443 33.77 26.12 -12.39
N GLN A 444 32.92 26.65 -11.49
CA GLN A 444 32.94 28.07 -11.11
C GLN A 444 34.27 28.47 -10.47
N LEU A 445 34.94 27.53 -9.80
CA LEU A 445 36.24 27.73 -9.14
C LEU A 445 37.46 27.48 -10.04
N GLY A 446 37.21 27.19 -11.31
CA GLY A 446 38.22 27.14 -12.36
C GLY A 446 38.73 25.75 -12.73
N LEU A 447 38.07 24.66 -12.29
CA LEU A 447 38.36 23.34 -12.85
C LEU A 447 37.81 23.23 -14.27
N SER A 448 38.57 22.56 -15.14
CA SER A 448 38.27 22.38 -16.56
C SER A 448 37.12 21.37 -16.77
N ILE A 449 35.88 21.80 -16.54
CA ILE A 449 34.66 21.00 -16.73
C ILE A 449 33.86 21.53 -17.93
N PRO A 450 33.66 20.75 -19.01
CA PRO A 450 32.91 21.17 -20.19
C PRO A 450 31.45 21.57 -19.87
N ASP A 451 30.90 22.59 -20.53
CA ASP A 451 29.46 22.91 -20.41
C ASP A 451 28.57 21.73 -20.80
N GLU A 452 28.98 20.99 -21.82
CA GLU A 452 28.28 19.78 -22.26
C GLU A 452 28.14 18.73 -21.15
N ALA A 453 29.15 18.57 -20.28
CA ALA A 453 29.09 17.66 -19.16
C ALA A 453 27.98 18.05 -18.17
N ILE A 454 27.89 19.34 -17.84
CA ILE A 454 26.87 19.90 -16.94
C ILE A 454 25.46 19.72 -17.54
N GLU A 455 25.29 20.00 -18.82
CA GLU A 455 23.99 19.86 -19.50
C GLU A 455 23.56 18.38 -19.61
N GLN A 456 24.48 17.46 -19.89
CA GLN A 456 24.18 16.03 -19.87
C GLN A 456 23.79 15.53 -18.48
N MET A 457 24.46 16.01 -17.42
CA MET A 457 24.09 15.67 -16.04
C MET A 457 22.69 16.19 -15.68
N LYS A 458 22.35 17.44 -16.06
CA LYS A 458 21.01 18.03 -15.84
C LYS A 458 19.91 17.24 -16.54
N ALA A 459 20.15 16.77 -17.75
CA ALA A 459 19.20 15.98 -18.53
C ALA A 459 18.92 14.59 -17.94
N ASN A 460 19.76 14.12 -17.01
CA ASN A 460 19.73 12.76 -16.47
C ASN A 460 19.66 12.74 -14.93
N LEU A 461 19.01 13.71 -14.29
CA LEU A 461 18.95 13.77 -12.82
C LEU A 461 18.01 12.73 -12.21
N ASP A 462 16.88 12.46 -12.87
CA ASP A 462 15.94 11.43 -12.45
C ASP A 462 16.33 10.10 -13.12
N LEU A 463 16.25 9.00 -12.36
CA LEU A 463 16.58 7.67 -12.84
C LEU A 463 15.33 7.00 -13.39
N ASP A 464 15.41 6.47 -14.60
CA ASP A 464 14.44 5.50 -15.09
C ASP A 464 14.77 4.08 -14.60
N GLU A 465 13.85 3.15 -14.83
CA GLU A 465 13.97 1.75 -14.42
C GLU A 465 15.21 1.06 -15.03
N ALA A 466 15.53 1.38 -16.29
CA ALA A 466 16.71 0.82 -16.96
C ALA A 466 18.02 1.26 -16.28
N GLN A 467 18.12 2.53 -15.91
CA GLN A 467 19.26 3.06 -15.16
C GLN A 467 19.36 2.47 -13.75
N MET A 468 18.24 2.11 -13.13
CA MET A 468 18.22 1.43 -11.83
C MET A 468 18.74 -0.01 -11.96
N ASP A 469 18.34 -0.74 -13.00
CA ASP A 469 18.80 -2.10 -13.28
C ASP A 469 20.30 -2.14 -13.62
N GLU A 470 20.76 -1.22 -14.47
CA GLU A 470 22.19 -1.06 -14.77
C GLU A 470 22.99 -0.84 -13.48
N ALA A 471 22.47 -0.03 -12.56
CA ALA A 471 23.14 0.22 -11.28
C ALA A 471 23.16 -1.02 -10.39
N ALA A 472 22.09 -1.81 -10.35
CA ALA A 472 22.04 -3.05 -9.59
C ALA A 472 23.05 -4.11 -10.12
N VAL A 473 23.15 -4.24 -11.45
CA VAL A 473 24.15 -5.12 -12.10
C VAL A 473 25.56 -4.68 -11.73
N GLU A 474 25.83 -3.38 -11.78
CA GLU A 474 27.13 -2.82 -11.47
C GLU A 474 27.46 -2.86 -9.99
N GLU A 475 26.48 -2.74 -9.10
CA GLU A 475 26.66 -2.90 -7.66
C GLU A 475 27.04 -4.35 -7.32
N LYS A 476 26.38 -5.34 -7.96
CA LYS A 476 26.73 -6.76 -7.81
C LYS A 476 28.18 -7.05 -8.23
N LYS A 477 28.66 -6.38 -9.27
CA LYS A 477 30.03 -6.52 -9.79
C LYS A 477 31.06 -5.80 -8.91
N ARG A 478 30.78 -4.56 -8.53
CA ARG A 478 31.73 -3.69 -7.81
C ARG A 478 31.68 -3.84 -6.29
N ARG A 479 30.63 -4.46 -5.76
CA ARG A 479 30.34 -4.59 -4.32
C ARG A 479 30.34 -3.23 -3.61
N HIS A 480 29.91 -2.19 -4.33
CA HIS A 480 29.85 -0.81 -3.85
C HIS A 480 28.76 -0.03 -4.60
N ASP A 481 27.72 0.36 -3.88
CA ASP A 481 26.53 1.08 -4.38
C ASP A 481 26.88 2.42 -5.06
N VAL A 482 27.60 3.32 -4.37
CA VAL A 482 27.94 4.63 -4.94
C VAL A 482 28.75 4.50 -6.22
N MET A 483 29.76 3.63 -6.27
CA MET A 483 30.58 3.45 -7.47
C MET A 483 29.81 2.82 -8.63
N ALA A 484 28.81 1.99 -8.35
CA ALA A 484 27.89 1.51 -9.37
C ALA A 484 27.11 2.68 -9.98
N HIS A 485 26.52 3.52 -9.15
CA HIS A 485 25.76 4.69 -9.62
C HIS A 485 26.63 5.77 -10.29
N VAL A 486 27.88 5.97 -9.88
CA VAL A 486 28.85 6.84 -10.59
C VAL A 486 29.04 6.33 -12.02
N HIS A 487 29.28 5.02 -12.16
CA HIS A 487 29.50 4.43 -13.48
C HIS A 487 28.28 4.56 -14.37
N VAL A 488 27.10 4.18 -13.87
CA VAL A 488 25.85 4.31 -14.61
C VAL A 488 25.58 5.76 -14.99
N PHE A 489 25.77 6.70 -14.07
CA PHE A 489 25.57 8.10 -14.41
C PHE A 489 26.54 8.57 -15.51
N GLY A 490 27.79 8.09 -15.51
CA GLY A 490 28.74 8.33 -16.59
C GLY A 490 28.37 7.67 -17.92
N LEU A 491 27.68 6.53 -17.93
CA LEU A 491 27.16 5.93 -19.16
C LEU A 491 26.10 6.82 -19.83
N HIS A 492 25.25 7.46 -19.01
CA HIS A 492 24.16 8.31 -19.48
C HIS A 492 24.54 9.80 -19.59
N ALA A 493 25.68 10.19 -19.03
CA ALA A 493 26.33 11.48 -19.25
C ALA A 493 27.81 11.28 -19.65
N PRO A 494 28.10 10.82 -20.88
CA PRO A 494 29.47 10.46 -21.30
C PRO A 494 30.48 11.61 -21.19
N ALA A 495 30.06 12.85 -21.46
CA ALA A 495 30.91 14.03 -21.32
C ALA A 495 31.26 14.32 -19.85
N ALA A 496 30.44 13.84 -18.91
CA ALA A 496 30.66 13.96 -17.47
C ALA A 496 31.30 12.71 -16.84
N ALA A 497 31.42 11.59 -17.55
CA ALA A 497 31.88 10.32 -16.98
C ALA A 497 33.23 10.41 -16.24
N GLY A 498 34.17 11.23 -16.75
CA GLY A 498 35.49 11.44 -16.15
C GLY A 498 35.53 12.47 -15.01
N ILE A 499 34.46 13.24 -14.79
CA ILE A 499 34.40 14.31 -13.77
C ILE A 499 33.34 14.06 -12.69
N ILE A 500 32.41 13.12 -12.90
CA ILE A 500 31.48 12.71 -11.85
C ILE A 500 32.29 12.19 -10.66
N HIS A 501 31.96 12.72 -9.47
CA HIS A 501 32.59 12.36 -8.21
C HIS A 501 34.06 12.80 -8.05
N LEU A 502 34.54 13.74 -8.87
CA LEU A 502 35.90 14.26 -8.78
C LEU A 502 36.21 14.80 -7.37
N GLY A 503 37.33 14.35 -6.79
CA GLY A 503 37.79 14.76 -5.45
C GLY A 503 36.96 14.26 -4.26
N ALA A 504 35.76 13.75 -4.49
CA ALA A 504 34.83 13.32 -3.46
C ALA A 504 35.10 11.89 -2.96
N THR A 505 34.45 11.56 -1.83
CA THR A 505 34.33 10.19 -1.30
C THR A 505 32.86 9.79 -1.32
N SER A 506 32.52 8.50 -1.19
CA SER A 506 31.15 7.99 -1.18
C SER A 506 30.20 8.76 -0.24
N CYS A 507 30.71 9.23 0.90
CA CYS A 507 29.97 10.04 1.87
C CYS A 507 29.60 11.44 1.39
N TYR A 508 30.16 11.92 0.29
CA TYR A 508 29.68 13.15 -0.34
C TYR A 508 28.24 12.99 -0.82
N VAL A 509 27.86 11.85 -1.39
CA VAL A 509 26.47 11.67 -1.87
C VAL A 509 25.58 11.00 -0.84
N THR A 510 26.07 9.98 -0.12
CA THR A 510 25.21 9.25 0.82
C THR A 510 24.80 10.11 2.01
N ASP A 511 25.77 10.73 2.69
CA ASP A 511 25.51 11.49 3.92
C ASP A 511 24.81 12.83 3.64
N ASN A 512 25.18 13.54 2.56
CA ASN A 512 24.48 14.78 2.21
C ASN A 512 23.04 14.52 1.74
N ALA A 513 22.79 13.42 1.01
CA ALA A 513 21.44 13.03 0.64
C ALA A 513 20.62 12.66 1.88
N ASP A 514 21.19 11.90 2.82
CA ASP A 514 20.52 11.57 4.09
C ASP A 514 20.14 12.85 4.87
N LEU A 515 21.01 13.86 4.93
CA LEU A 515 20.71 15.15 5.58
C LEU A 515 19.58 15.93 4.85
N ILE A 516 19.54 15.87 3.52
CA ILE A 516 18.42 16.41 2.73
C ILE A 516 17.13 15.67 3.11
N PHE A 517 17.14 14.34 3.16
CA PHE A 517 15.95 13.56 3.51
C PHE A 517 15.48 13.82 4.95
N LEU A 518 16.40 13.97 5.90
CA LEU A 518 16.04 14.33 7.27
C LEU A 518 15.35 15.71 7.34
N ARG A 519 15.90 16.72 6.67
CA ARG A 519 15.31 18.07 6.59
C ARG A 519 13.94 18.04 5.94
N ASP A 520 13.85 17.42 4.76
CA ASP A 520 12.64 17.38 3.96
C ASP A 520 11.54 16.55 4.66
N ALA A 521 11.91 15.48 5.37
CA ALA A 521 10.96 14.70 6.16
C ALA A 521 10.41 15.51 7.35
N CYS A 522 11.24 16.34 8.01
CA CYS A 522 10.75 17.29 9.00
C CYS A 522 9.78 18.31 8.37
N ASP A 523 10.08 18.80 7.16
CA ASP A 523 9.24 19.75 6.42
C ASP A 523 7.87 19.17 6.03
N ILE A 524 7.76 17.83 5.89
CA ILE A 524 6.47 17.13 5.71
C ILE A 524 5.72 16.99 7.06
N ILE A 525 6.42 16.67 8.14
CA ILE A 525 5.82 16.40 9.46
C ILE A 525 5.29 17.67 10.14
N LEU A 526 6.04 18.77 10.08
CA LEU A 526 5.74 20.01 10.81
C LEU A 526 4.36 20.60 10.45
N PRO A 527 3.97 20.73 9.15
CA PRO A 527 2.64 21.16 8.78
C PRO A 527 1.53 20.24 9.31
N LYS A 528 1.71 18.92 9.25
CA LYS A 528 0.72 17.94 9.75
C LYS A 528 0.52 18.07 11.26
N LEU A 529 1.61 18.26 12.01
CA LEU A 529 1.56 18.52 13.45
C LEU A 529 0.84 19.84 13.76
N ALA A 530 1.10 20.91 13.00
CA ALA A 530 0.40 22.19 13.16
C ALA A 530 -1.11 22.05 12.90
N VAL A 531 -1.52 21.27 11.91
CA VAL A 531 -2.94 20.96 11.64
C VAL A 531 -3.58 20.24 12.83
N VAL A 532 -2.97 19.20 13.38
CA VAL A 532 -3.48 18.49 14.57
C VAL A 532 -3.66 19.44 15.75
N ILE A 533 -2.66 20.28 16.03
CA ILE A 533 -2.70 21.31 17.09
C ILE A 533 -3.90 22.24 16.87
N GLU A 534 -4.13 22.66 15.63
CA GLU A 534 -5.20 23.55 15.27
C GLU A 534 -6.59 22.91 15.48
N ARG A 535 -6.79 21.66 15.03
CA ARG A 535 -8.04 20.91 15.22
C ARG A 535 -8.38 20.74 16.70
N LEU A 536 -7.38 20.35 17.50
CA LEU A 536 -7.55 20.27 18.95
C LEU A 536 -7.83 21.63 19.59
N SER A 537 -7.26 22.72 19.07
CA SER A 537 -7.53 24.07 19.58
C SER A 537 -8.98 24.51 19.35
N ARG A 538 -9.57 24.17 18.18
CA ARG A 538 -11.00 24.38 17.90
C ARG A 538 -11.86 23.59 18.86
N PHE A 539 -11.55 22.31 19.05
CA PHE A 539 -12.23 21.45 20.02
C PHE A 539 -12.13 22.02 21.45
N ALA A 540 -10.95 22.51 21.84
CA ALA A 540 -10.73 23.08 23.16
C ALA A 540 -11.57 24.34 23.40
N GLU A 541 -11.63 25.27 22.43
CA GLU A 541 -12.48 26.47 22.52
C GLU A 541 -13.98 26.12 22.51
N GLN A 542 -14.40 25.18 21.66
CA GLN A 542 -15.79 24.74 21.59
C GLN A 542 -16.29 24.20 22.94
N TYR A 543 -15.46 23.44 23.65
CA TYR A 543 -15.81 22.78 24.91
C TYR A 543 -15.18 23.42 26.15
N LYS A 544 -14.72 24.68 26.05
CA LYS A 544 -14.01 25.38 27.13
C LYS A 544 -14.84 25.54 28.40
N ASP A 545 -16.17 25.64 28.26
CA ASP A 545 -17.11 25.88 29.36
C ASP A 545 -17.79 24.60 29.88
N LEU A 546 -17.61 23.45 29.21
CA LEU A 546 -18.30 22.20 29.56
C LEU A 546 -17.65 21.52 30.76
N PRO A 547 -18.26 21.51 31.97
CA PRO A 547 -17.67 20.90 33.14
C PRO A 547 -17.56 19.38 32.99
N THR A 548 -16.43 18.81 33.39
CA THR A 548 -16.18 17.37 33.43
C THR A 548 -15.43 17.01 34.71
N LEU A 549 -15.58 15.77 35.16
CA LEU A 549 -14.90 15.27 36.35
C LEU A 549 -13.38 15.31 36.14
N GLY A 550 -12.63 15.86 37.10
CA GLY A 550 -11.18 15.77 37.12
C GLY A 550 -10.72 14.37 37.54
N TRP A 551 -9.56 13.94 37.06
CA TRP A 551 -9.02 12.61 37.36
C TRP A 551 -7.58 12.71 37.84
N THR A 552 -7.33 12.28 39.07
CA THR A 552 -5.98 12.05 39.63
C THR A 552 -5.93 10.63 40.16
N HIS A 553 -4.93 9.83 39.77
CA HIS A 553 -4.92 8.37 40.01
C HIS A 553 -6.14 7.63 39.42
N PHE A 554 -6.76 8.23 38.39
CA PHE A 554 -8.04 7.79 37.85
C PHE A 554 -9.14 7.64 38.92
N GLN A 555 -9.07 8.47 39.97
CA GLN A 555 -10.11 8.69 40.96
C GLN A 555 -10.77 10.06 40.77
N PRO A 556 -12.05 10.21 41.13
CA PRO A 556 -12.76 11.49 41.07
C PRO A 556 -11.99 12.61 41.80
N ALA A 557 -11.77 13.73 41.12
CA ALA A 557 -11.12 14.93 41.63
C ALA A 557 -11.87 16.18 41.19
N GLN A 558 -11.44 17.34 41.71
CA GLN A 558 -12.06 18.64 41.43
C GLN A 558 -12.34 18.84 39.93
N LEU A 559 -13.50 19.41 39.61
CA LEU A 559 -13.94 19.57 38.23
C LEU A 559 -12.94 20.41 37.41
N THR A 560 -12.85 20.04 36.14
CA THR A 560 -12.22 20.82 35.08
C THR A 560 -13.22 21.00 33.95
N THR A 561 -12.80 21.46 32.78
CA THR A 561 -13.64 21.44 31.57
C THR A 561 -13.05 20.52 30.50
N VAL A 562 -13.90 20.03 29.60
CA VAL A 562 -13.47 19.19 28.47
C VAL A 562 -12.43 19.94 27.63
N GLY A 563 -12.67 21.22 27.34
CA GLY A 563 -11.70 22.05 26.64
C GLY A 563 -10.39 22.25 27.42
N LYS A 564 -10.46 22.46 28.74
CA LYS A 564 -9.26 22.59 29.57
C LYS A 564 -8.45 21.30 29.60
N ARG A 565 -9.06 20.12 29.56
CA ARG A 565 -8.34 18.85 29.42
C ARG A 565 -7.58 18.79 28.08
N ALA A 566 -8.22 19.18 26.98
CA ALA A 566 -7.58 19.21 25.67
C ALA A 566 -6.36 20.16 25.63
N THR A 567 -6.33 21.24 26.42
CA THR A 567 -5.13 22.10 26.49
C THR A 567 -3.89 21.40 27.03
N LEU A 568 -4.02 20.33 27.83
CA LEU A 568 -2.86 19.56 28.28
C LEU A 568 -2.22 18.81 27.10
N TRP A 569 -3.05 18.22 26.24
CA TRP A 569 -2.60 17.56 25.02
C TRP A 569 -1.94 18.54 24.06
N ILE A 570 -2.57 19.70 23.85
CA ILE A 570 -2.04 20.74 22.97
C ILE A 570 -0.70 21.27 23.50
N GLN A 571 -0.54 21.43 24.82
CA GLN A 571 0.73 21.90 25.39
C GLN A 571 1.90 20.98 25.08
N GLU A 572 1.71 19.66 25.17
CA GLU A 572 2.74 18.68 24.81
C GLU A 572 3.05 18.74 23.30
N LEU A 573 2.03 18.82 22.45
CA LEU A 573 2.22 18.97 20.99
C LEU A 573 2.94 20.28 20.60
N LEU A 574 2.74 21.38 21.34
CA LEU A 574 3.51 22.62 21.14
C LEU A 574 4.99 22.44 21.47
N TRP A 575 5.33 21.61 22.46
CA TRP A 575 6.72 21.27 22.73
C TRP A 575 7.31 20.38 21.65
N ASP A 576 6.54 19.44 21.12
CA ASP A 576 6.97 18.62 19.98
C ASP A 576 7.19 19.48 18.72
N LEU A 577 6.27 20.41 18.43
CA LEU A 577 6.40 21.34 17.31
C LEU A 577 7.69 22.17 17.44
N ARG A 578 7.94 22.73 18.62
CA ARG A 578 9.19 23.44 18.93
C ARG A 578 10.42 22.54 18.73
N ASN A 579 10.38 21.32 19.24
CA ASN A 579 11.53 20.41 19.23
C ASN A 579 11.87 19.93 17.81
N ILE A 580 10.86 19.57 17.02
CA ILE A 580 11.02 19.13 15.64
C ILE A 580 11.47 20.32 14.77
N GLN A 581 10.90 21.51 14.96
CA GLN A 581 11.32 22.71 14.22
C GLN A 581 12.78 23.06 14.54
N ARG A 582 13.18 23.00 15.82
CA ARG A 582 14.57 23.20 16.22
C ARG A 582 15.48 22.18 15.55
N ALA A 583 15.14 20.88 15.63
CA ALA A 583 15.95 19.85 14.99
C ALA A 583 16.08 20.09 13.48
N ARG A 584 14.98 20.41 12.80
CA ARG A 584 14.97 20.76 11.38
C ARG A 584 15.90 21.92 11.03
N ASP A 585 15.86 23.00 11.82
CA ASP A 585 16.67 24.19 11.58
C ASP A 585 18.14 24.03 11.97
N ASP A 586 18.44 23.14 12.90
CA ASP A 586 19.79 22.81 13.35
C ASP A 586 20.53 21.85 12.40
N ILE A 587 19.83 21.15 11.49
CA ILE A 587 20.48 20.27 10.50
C ILE A 587 21.36 21.12 9.58
N GLY A 588 22.67 20.95 9.71
CA GLY A 588 23.68 21.44 8.77
C GLY A 588 24.01 20.44 7.68
N PHE A 589 24.70 20.90 6.64
CA PHE A 589 25.18 20.06 5.55
C PHE A 589 26.53 19.44 5.87
N ARG A 590 26.85 18.24 5.38
CA ARG A 590 28.22 17.71 5.51
C ARG A 590 29.16 18.46 4.55
N GLY A 591 28.72 18.69 3.33
CA GLY A 591 29.50 19.33 2.28
C GLY A 591 30.62 18.44 1.72
N VAL A 592 31.69 19.06 1.22
CA VAL A 592 32.86 18.39 0.63
C VAL A 592 33.99 18.26 1.64
N LYS A 593 34.08 17.10 2.31
CA LYS A 593 35.03 16.88 3.42
C LYS A 593 36.13 15.84 3.16
N GLY A 594 36.07 15.14 2.03
CA GLY A 594 37.01 14.04 1.73
C GLY A 594 36.83 12.82 2.65
N THR A 595 37.79 11.90 2.62
CA THR A 595 37.69 10.57 3.26
C THR A 595 37.76 10.61 4.79
N THR A 596 38.49 11.56 5.37
CA THR A 596 38.70 11.66 6.83
C THR A 596 38.38 13.05 7.38
N GLY A 597 37.63 13.85 6.63
CA GLY A 597 37.21 15.19 7.07
C GLY A 597 38.19 16.32 6.72
N THR A 598 39.39 16.00 6.24
CA THR A 598 40.48 16.96 6.05
C THR A 598 40.50 17.66 4.70
N GLN A 599 39.60 17.29 3.77
CA GLN A 599 39.51 17.88 2.43
C GLN A 599 40.78 17.73 1.57
N ALA A 600 41.71 16.85 1.94
CA ALA A 600 43.01 16.73 1.29
C ALA A 600 42.95 16.49 -0.23
N SER A 601 41.96 15.72 -0.71
CA SER A 601 41.74 15.50 -2.14
C SER A 601 41.36 16.77 -2.89
N PHE A 602 40.49 17.60 -2.31
CA PHE A 602 40.09 18.88 -2.89
C PHE A 602 41.23 19.91 -2.82
N LEU A 603 41.97 19.96 -1.71
CA LEU A 603 43.14 20.83 -1.60
C LEU A 603 44.20 20.48 -2.66
N ALA A 604 44.40 19.19 -2.94
CA ALA A 604 45.28 18.76 -4.02
C ALA A 604 44.74 19.13 -5.41
N LEU A 605 43.42 19.04 -5.63
CA LEU A 605 42.79 19.45 -6.90
C LEU A 605 42.92 20.95 -7.18
N PHE A 606 43.00 21.76 -6.12
CA PHE A 606 43.20 23.21 -6.22
C PHE A 606 44.64 23.64 -5.93
N ASP A 607 45.64 22.77 -6.14
CA ASP A 607 47.07 23.09 -6.02
C ASP A 607 47.49 23.75 -4.68
N GLY A 608 46.80 23.38 -3.59
CA GLY A 608 47.06 23.95 -2.25
C GLY A 608 46.30 25.24 -1.93
N ASP A 609 45.36 25.67 -2.77
CA ASP A 609 44.53 26.86 -2.54
C ASP A 609 43.40 26.55 -1.54
N HIS A 610 43.60 26.99 -0.30
CA HIS A 610 42.64 26.79 0.80
C HIS A 610 41.35 27.59 0.60
N ASP A 611 41.42 28.81 0.05
CA ASP A 611 40.27 29.68 -0.12
C ASP A 611 39.27 29.07 -1.12
N LYS A 612 39.79 28.41 -2.18
CA LYS A 612 38.94 27.67 -3.13
C LYS A 612 38.27 26.44 -2.52
N VAL A 613 38.94 25.74 -1.60
CA VAL A 613 38.35 24.58 -0.92
C VAL A 613 37.19 25.03 0.00
N GLU A 614 37.39 26.12 0.74
CA GLU A 614 36.33 26.70 1.58
C GLU A 614 35.16 27.21 0.73
N GLU A 615 35.45 27.87 -0.39
CA GLU A 615 34.41 28.37 -1.29
C GLU A 615 33.67 27.23 -2.01
N LEU A 616 34.34 26.12 -2.36
CA LEU A 616 33.68 24.92 -2.90
C LEU A 616 32.65 24.38 -1.91
N ASP A 617 33.04 24.24 -0.64
CA ASP A 617 32.16 23.77 0.43
C ASP A 617 30.97 24.70 0.65
N ARG A 618 31.21 26.01 0.62
CA ARG A 618 30.15 27.03 0.71
C ARG A 618 29.17 26.93 -0.46
N LEU A 619 29.66 26.84 -1.70
CA LEU A 619 28.84 26.79 -2.91
C LEU A 619 27.98 25.53 -2.96
N VAL A 620 28.53 24.33 -2.74
CA VAL A 620 27.73 23.09 -2.77
C VAL A 620 26.67 23.05 -1.67
N THR A 621 26.94 23.68 -0.53
CA THR A 621 26.00 23.82 0.59
C THR A 621 24.83 24.74 0.22
N GLU A 622 25.13 25.89 -0.38
CA GLU A 622 24.13 26.84 -0.86
C GLU A 622 23.26 26.22 -1.97
N LEU A 623 23.88 25.55 -2.94
CA LEU A 623 23.18 24.85 -4.03
C LEU A 623 22.26 23.73 -3.52
N SER A 624 22.59 23.13 -2.37
CA SER A 624 21.77 22.09 -1.72
C SER A 624 20.68 22.66 -0.79
N GLY A 625 20.56 23.99 -0.70
CA GLY A 625 19.55 24.68 0.11
C GLY A 625 19.82 24.65 1.61
N PHE A 626 21.08 24.54 2.04
CA PHE A 626 21.47 24.60 3.45
C PHE A 626 22.07 25.96 3.80
N LYS A 627 21.82 26.42 5.02
CA LYS A 627 22.37 27.70 5.53
C LYS A 627 23.85 27.60 5.89
N HIS A 628 24.30 26.41 6.29
CA HIS A 628 25.66 26.18 6.76
C HIS A 628 26.09 24.72 6.56
N ALA A 629 27.40 24.52 6.41
CA ALA A 629 28.03 23.21 6.46
C ALA A 629 28.65 22.98 7.84
N TYR A 630 28.83 21.72 8.24
CA TYR A 630 29.61 21.39 9.42
C TYR A 630 31.08 21.73 9.17
N PRO A 631 31.72 22.54 10.02
CA PRO A 631 33.11 22.95 9.82
C PRO A 631 34.10 21.83 10.15
N VAL A 632 33.72 20.88 11.01
CA VAL A 632 34.58 19.78 11.45
C VAL A 632 33.80 18.47 11.36
N THR A 633 34.31 17.53 10.58
CA THR A 633 33.74 16.18 10.43
C THR A 633 34.85 15.14 10.42
N GLY A 634 34.50 13.88 10.65
CA GLY A 634 35.32 12.75 10.20
C GLY A 634 35.01 12.44 8.74
N GLN A 635 34.85 11.15 8.40
CA GLN A 635 34.37 10.77 7.08
C GLN A 635 32.90 11.17 6.86
N THR A 636 32.09 11.19 7.91
CA THR A 636 30.64 11.40 7.89
C THR A 636 30.24 12.65 8.66
N TYR A 637 29.00 13.11 8.51
CA TYR A 637 28.43 13.96 9.54
C TYR A 637 28.31 13.15 10.85
N SER A 638 28.43 13.81 12.00
CA SER A 638 28.36 13.10 13.28
C SER A 638 27.01 12.40 13.45
N ARG A 639 27.00 11.09 13.71
CA ARG A 639 25.76 10.33 13.97
C ARG A 639 25.01 10.78 15.23
N LYS A 640 25.59 11.69 16.02
CA LYS A 640 24.86 12.43 17.05
C LYS A 640 23.70 13.26 16.46
N ILE A 641 23.80 13.74 15.22
CA ILE A 641 22.70 14.42 14.54
C ILE A 641 21.49 13.50 14.37
N ASP A 642 21.70 12.21 14.09
CA ASP A 642 20.61 11.24 14.00
C ASP A 642 19.87 11.11 15.36
N ILE A 643 20.60 11.17 16.48
CA ILE A 643 19.99 11.22 17.82
C ILE A 643 19.14 12.47 17.99
N ASP A 644 19.69 13.64 17.62
CA ASP A 644 19.06 14.93 17.87
C ASP A 644 17.84 15.17 16.96
N VAL A 645 17.76 14.50 15.80
CA VAL A 645 16.59 14.51 14.91
C VAL A 645 15.54 13.47 15.30
N LEU A 646 15.94 12.25 15.70
CA LEU A 646 15.00 11.20 16.10
C LEU A 646 14.48 11.35 17.53
N GLY A 647 15.22 12.02 18.41
CA GLY A 647 14.80 12.29 19.79
C GLY A 647 13.48 13.05 19.91
N PRO A 648 13.28 14.16 19.16
CA PRO A 648 11.98 14.83 19.06
C PRO A 648 10.85 13.93 18.58
N LEU A 649 11.10 13.01 17.64
CA LEU A 649 10.07 12.07 17.17
C LEU A 649 9.69 11.05 18.25
N ALA A 650 10.66 10.55 19.02
CA ALA A 650 10.38 9.67 20.16
C ALA A 650 9.62 10.39 21.28
N SER A 651 9.94 11.65 21.56
CA SER A 651 9.17 12.53 22.46
C SER A 651 7.73 12.67 21.98
N PHE A 652 7.53 12.97 20.69
CA PHE A 652 6.20 13.04 20.08
C PHE A 652 5.45 11.71 20.20
N GLY A 653 6.14 10.56 20.06
CA GLY A 653 5.56 9.25 20.34
C GLY A 653 4.96 9.17 21.75
N ALA A 654 5.65 9.67 22.78
CA ALA A 654 5.10 9.70 24.14
C ALA A 654 3.84 10.60 24.24
N THR A 655 3.86 11.78 23.63
CA THR A 655 2.71 12.69 23.54
C THR A 655 1.51 12.01 22.87
N ALA A 656 1.69 11.44 21.68
CA ALA A 656 0.65 10.77 20.93
C ALA A 656 0.07 9.57 21.69
N HIS A 657 0.93 8.76 22.32
CA HIS A 657 0.51 7.63 23.15
C HIS A 657 -0.36 8.10 24.33
N LYS A 658 0.04 9.19 25.01
CA LYS A 658 -0.69 9.75 26.15
C LYS A 658 -2.06 10.29 25.74
N ILE A 659 -2.14 11.06 24.66
CA ILE A 659 -3.39 11.61 24.12
C ILE A 659 -4.36 10.48 23.77
N ALA A 660 -3.91 9.52 22.98
CA ALA A 660 -4.75 8.39 22.57
C ALA A 660 -5.15 7.49 23.75
N THR A 661 -4.30 7.36 24.78
CA THR A 661 -4.65 6.64 26.01
C THR A 661 -5.76 7.36 26.78
N ASP A 662 -5.69 8.68 26.94
CA ASP A 662 -6.77 9.46 27.57
C ASP A 662 -8.09 9.29 26.80
N ILE A 663 -8.05 9.34 25.46
CA ILE A 663 -9.24 9.14 24.62
C ILE A 663 -9.83 7.74 24.82
N ARG A 664 -9.00 6.70 24.88
CA ARG A 664 -9.44 5.32 25.16
C ARG A 664 -10.11 5.19 26.53
N LEU A 665 -9.58 5.88 27.55
CA LEU A 665 -10.21 5.94 28.88
C LEU A 665 -11.55 6.71 28.85
N LEU A 666 -11.62 7.83 28.13
CA LEU A 666 -12.85 8.60 27.97
C LEU A 666 -13.93 7.82 27.19
N ALA A 667 -13.53 6.98 26.23
CA ALA A 667 -14.42 6.07 25.52
C ALA A 667 -14.98 4.99 26.44
N ASN A 668 -14.15 4.40 27.32
CA ASN A 668 -14.64 3.50 28.36
C ASN A 668 -15.69 4.18 29.27
N LEU A 669 -15.40 5.43 29.65
CA LEU A 669 -16.29 6.29 30.43
C LEU A 669 -17.52 6.78 29.65
N LYS A 670 -17.58 6.57 28.33
CA LYS A 670 -18.63 7.03 27.40
C LYS A 670 -18.79 8.56 27.39
N GLU A 671 -17.73 9.29 27.74
CA GLU A 671 -17.73 10.76 27.72
C GLU A 671 -17.32 11.30 26.35
N VAL A 672 -16.35 10.64 25.72
CA VAL A 672 -15.82 11.00 24.41
C VAL A 672 -15.56 9.73 23.61
N GLU A 673 -15.97 9.69 22.35
CA GLU A 673 -15.63 8.63 21.39
C GLU A 673 -14.79 9.20 20.24
N GLU A 674 -13.97 8.34 19.63
CA GLU A 674 -13.32 8.66 18.35
C GLU A 674 -14.35 8.65 17.20
N PRO A 675 -14.07 9.30 16.06
CA PRO A 675 -14.98 9.28 14.93
C PRO A 675 -15.32 7.87 14.48
N PHE A 676 -16.58 7.69 14.10
CA PHE A 676 -17.13 6.41 13.69
C PHE A 676 -17.80 6.59 12.33
N GLU A 677 -17.26 5.94 11.29
CA GLU A 677 -17.87 6.04 9.95
C GLU A 677 -19.25 5.40 9.93
N LYS A 678 -20.11 5.88 9.02
CA LYS A 678 -21.48 5.42 8.87
C LYS A 678 -21.59 3.89 8.73
N ASP A 679 -20.64 3.28 8.02
CA ASP A 679 -20.60 1.85 7.73
C ASP A 679 -19.52 1.10 8.54
N GLN A 680 -18.90 1.76 9.54
CA GLN A 680 -17.87 1.14 10.37
C GLN A 680 -18.50 0.05 11.27
N ILE A 681 -17.90 -1.15 11.28
CA ILE A 681 -18.28 -2.22 12.20
C ILE A 681 -17.31 -2.22 13.38
N GLY A 682 -17.81 -1.92 14.58
CA GLY A 682 -16.99 -1.86 15.79
C GLY A 682 -16.61 -3.24 16.37
N SER A 683 -17.42 -4.27 16.13
CA SER A 683 -17.16 -5.65 16.55
C SER A 683 -17.92 -6.63 15.65
N SER A 684 -17.29 -7.74 15.30
CA SER A 684 -17.90 -8.82 14.51
C SER A 684 -19.09 -9.53 15.18
N ALA A 685 -19.23 -9.39 16.50
CA ALA A 685 -20.27 -10.10 17.28
C ALA A 685 -21.19 -9.17 18.10
N MET A 686 -20.78 -7.92 18.38
CA MET A 686 -21.53 -7.01 19.27
C MET A 686 -21.87 -5.70 18.53
N ALA A 687 -23.08 -5.63 17.96
CA ALA A 687 -23.52 -4.51 17.13
C ALA A 687 -23.51 -3.13 17.82
N TYR A 688 -23.66 -3.08 19.15
CA TYR A 688 -23.64 -1.82 19.91
C TYR A 688 -22.23 -1.36 20.31
N LYS A 689 -21.21 -2.21 20.15
CA LYS A 689 -19.87 -1.98 20.71
C LYS A 689 -19.02 -1.15 19.74
N ARG A 690 -18.66 0.06 20.15
CA ARG A 690 -17.68 0.92 19.47
C ARG A 690 -16.35 0.86 20.19
N ASN A 691 -15.28 0.51 19.48
CA ASN A 691 -13.93 0.41 20.01
C ASN A 691 -13.09 1.60 19.53
N PRO A 692 -12.21 2.16 20.38
CA PRO A 692 -11.31 3.25 20.01
C PRO A 692 -10.09 2.72 19.23
N MET A 693 -10.33 2.05 18.10
CA MET A 693 -9.32 1.32 17.33
C MET A 693 -8.27 2.24 16.69
N ARG A 694 -8.64 3.46 16.28
CA ARG A 694 -7.71 4.45 15.70
C ARG A 694 -6.77 4.92 16.80
N SER A 695 -7.31 5.20 17.98
CA SER A 695 -6.53 5.55 19.17
C SER A 695 -5.62 4.40 19.63
N GLU A 696 -6.08 3.15 19.56
CA GLU A 696 -5.24 1.97 19.84
C GLU A 696 -4.09 1.80 18.84
N ARG A 697 -4.35 2.06 17.55
CA ARG A 697 -3.33 2.07 16.50
C ARG A 697 -2.28 3.15 16.76
N ILE A 698 -2.70 4.37 17.13
CA ILE A 698 -1.80 5.45 17.55
C ILE A 698 -0.92 4.98 18.70
N CYS A 699 -1.49 4.41 19.78
CA CYS A 699 -0.69 3.91 20.90
C CYS A 699 0.31 2.82 20.47
N SER A 700 -0.07 1.93 19.56
CA SER A 700 0.81 0.86 19.09
C SER A 700 2.03 1.40 18.34
N LEU A 701 1.80 2.25 17.35
CA LEU A 701 2.84 2.86 16.52
C LEU A 701 3.70 3.85 17.30
N ALA A 702 3.08 4.64 18.19
CA ALA A 702 3.78 5.57 19.05
C ALA A 702 4.80 4.87 19.97
N ARG A 703 4.48 3.66 20.45
CA ARG A 703 5.43 2.85 21.24
C ARG A 703 6.62 2.41 20.42
N HIS A 704 6.42 2.03 19.15
CA HIS A 704 7.52 1.70 18.26
C HIS A 704 8.42 2.92 18.01
N LEU A 705 7.83 4.09 17.76
CA LEU A 705 8.56 5.35 17.56
C LEU A 705 9.39 5.76 18.79
N MET A 706 8.89 5.51 20.00
CA MET A 706 9.64 5.75 21.23
C MET A 706 10.89 4.86 21.35
N VAL A 707 10.81 3.60 20.92
CA VAL A 707 11.90 2.63 21.05
C VAL A 707 12.98 2.86 19.99
N ILE A 708 12.59 3.27 18.78
CA ILE A 708 13.51 3.35 17.63
C ILE A 708 14.69 4.31 17.85
N GLN A 709 14.54 5.33 18.70
CA GLN A 709 15.61 6.27 19.06
C GLN A 709 16.83 5.56 19.67
N GLN A 710 16.64 4.43 20.36
CA GLN A 710 17.76 3.69 20.97
C GLN A 710 18.77 3.21 19.93
N ASN A 711 18.32 2.87 18.73
CA ASN A 711 19.21 2.47 17.63
C ASN A 711 20.20 3.58 17.28
N ALA A 712 19.73 4.84 17.18
CA ALA A 712 20.59 5.98 16.88
C ALA A 712 21.59 6.26 18.01
N MET A 713 21.14 6.16 19.27
CA MET A 713 22.02 6.34 20.44
C MET A 713 23.14 5.30 20.48
N MET A 714 22.79 4.03 20.30
CA MET A 714 23.76 2.93 20.28
C MET A 714 24.73 3.10 19.11
N THR A 715 24.22 3.35 17.90
CA THR A 715 25.01 3.56 16.68
C THR A 715 26.04 4.68 16.85
N ALA A 716 25.63 5.84 17.36
CA ALA A 716 26.56 6.95 17.54
C ALA A 716 27.61 6.68 18.63
N SER A 717 27.26 5.95 19.69
CA SER A 717 28.17 5.67 20.81
C SER A 717 29.35 4.77 20.45
N VAL A 718 29.20 3.96 19.39
CA VAL A 718 30.21 2.99 18.94
C VAL A 718 30.87 3.39 17.62
N GLN A 719 30.65 4.61 17.12
CA GLN A 719 31.44 5.13 16.00
C GLN A 719 32.90 5.28 16.41
N TRP A 720 33.79 4.50 15.81
CA TRP A 720 35.22 4.57 16.12
C TRP A 720 35.93 5.58 15.23
N PHE A 721 36.65 6.52 15.86
CA PHE A 721 37.45 7.55 15.21
C PHE A 721 36.66 8.30 14.12
N GLU A 722 37.16 8.36 12.87
CA GLU A 722 36.55 9.15 11.81
C GLU A 722 35.31 8.49 11.15
N ARG A 723 35.12 7.16 11.25
CA ARG A 723 33.90 6.39 10.92
C ARG A 723 34.10 4.87 11.09
N THR A 724 33.05 4.16 11.50
CA THR A 724 32.85 2.72 11.22
C THR A 724 31.56 2.46 10.44
N LEU A 725 31.54 1.43 9.57
CA LEU A 725 30.45 1.20 8.58
C LEU A 725 29.22 0.47 9.13
N ASP A 726 29.25 0.04 10.38
CA ASP A 726 28.13 -0.59 11.10
C ASP A 726 26.91 0.34 11.22
N ASP A 727 27.10 1.65 11.02
CA ASP A 727 26.03 2.64 10.92
C ASP A 727 25.12 2.46 9.69
N SER A 728 25.66 1.96 8.58
CA SER A 728 25.01 2.02 7.26
C SER A 728 23.70 1.21 7.23
N ALA A 729 23.76 -0.06 7.64
CA ALA A 729 22.59 -0.94 7.61
C ALA A 729 21.51 -0.48 8.61
N ASN A 730 21.92 -0.09 9.82
CA ASN A 730 20.99 0.34 10.86
C ASN A 730 20.23 1.61 10.44
N ARG A 731 20.93 2.62 9.89
CA ARG A 731 20.33 3.90 9.48
C ARG A 731 19.34 3.75 8.32
N ARG A 732 19.57 2.78 7.41
CA ARG A 732 18.66 2.46 6.31
C ARG A 732 17.30 1.92 6.77
N ILE A 733 17.21 1.42 7.99
CA ILE A 733 15.98 0.93 8.63
C ILE A 733 15.43 2.02 9.56
N THR A 734 16.24 2.42 10.54
CA THR A 734 15.84 3.28 11.66
C THR A 734 15.33 4.65 11.21
N ILE A 735 15.99 5.32 10.25
CA ILE A 735 15.60 6.67 9.84
C ILE A 735 14.26 6.65 9.07
N PRO A 736 14.11 5.87 7.98
CA PRO A 736 12.83 5.81 7.26
C PRO A 736 11.68 5.37 8.16
N GLU A 737 11.84 4.30 8.95
CA GLU A 737 10.79 3.78 9.81
C GLU A 737 10.33 4.81 10.85
N ALA A 738 11.23 5.61 11.42
CA ALA A 738 10.87 6.64 12.38
C ALA A 738 9.96 7.72 11.76
N PHE A 739 10.34 8.24 10.58
CA PHE A 739 9.57 9.28 9.90
C PHE A 739 8.26 8.75 9.32
N LEU A 740 8.26 7.54 8.73
CA LEU A 740 7.04 6.88 8.26
C LEU A 740 6.08 6.65 9.44
N THR A 741 6.58 6.17 10.58
CA THR A 741 5.75 5.94 11.78
C THR A 741 5.17 7.24 12.33
N ALA A 742 5.97 8.30 12.43
CA ALA A 742 5.50 9.62 12.88
C ALA A 742 4.44 10.20 11.94
N ASP A 743 4.62 10.05 10.63
CA ASP A 743 3.67 10.47 9.60
C ASP A 743 2.30 9.78 9.72
N ILE A 744 2.31 8.46 9.96
CA ILE A 744 1.10 7.66 10.18
C ILE A 744 0.37 8.10 11.44
N ILE A 745 1.12 8.30 12.53
CA ILE A 745 0.57 8.74 13.82
C ILE A 745 -0.10 10.10 13.66
N LEU A 746 0.55 11.05 12.99
CA LEU A 746 0.00 12.39 12.77
C LEU A 746 -1.27 12.36 11.92
N THR A 747 -1.26 11.60 10.83
CA THR A 747 -2.43 11.46 9.95
C THR A 747 -3.60 10.82 10.72
N THR A 748 -3.32 9.80 11.53
CA THR A 748 -4.36 9.15 12.36
C THR A 748 -4.85 10.05 13.48
N LEU A 749 -3.96 10.81 14.11
CA LEU A 749 -4.32 11.75 15.16
C LEU A 749 -5.14 12.91 14.59
N GLN A 750 -4.80 13.44 13.42
CA GLN A 750 -5.60 14.44 12.72
C GLN A 750 -7.03 13.93 12.52
N ASN A 751 -7.17 12.76 11.91
CA ASN A 751 -8.48 12.13 11.67
C ASN A 751 -9.29 11.97 12.98
N VAL A 752 -8.67 11.48 14.06
CA VAL A 752 -9.34 11.34 15.36
C VAL A 752 -9.78 12.71 15.89
N THR A 753 -8.91 13.71 15.86
CA THR A 753 -9.18 15.05 16.43
C THR A 753 -10.18 15.87 15.63
N GLU A 754 -10.34 15.60 14.33
CA GLU A 754 -11.36 16.21 13.48
C GLU A 754 -12.78 15.70 13.78
N GLY A 755 -12.90 14.48 14.33
CA GLY A 755 -14.18 13.81 14.50
C GLY A 755 -14.49 13.34 15.92
N LEU A 756 -13.84 13.91 16.95
CA LEU A 756 -14.15 13.58 18.35
C LEU A 756 -15.63 13.85 18.67
N VAL A 757 -16.33 12.86 19.22
CA VAL A 757 -17.73 12.97 19.62
C VAL A 757 -17.83 13.07 21.14
N VAL A 758 -18.41 14.15 21.65
CA VAL A 758 -18.58 14.39 23.09
C VAL A 758 -20.03 14.11 23.51
N TYR A 759 -20.23 13.49 24.68
CA TYR A 759 -21.55 13.17 25.24
C TYR A 759 -21.83 13.96 26.55
N PRO A 760 -22.29 15.23 26.46
CA PRO A 760 -22.51 16.08 27.64
C PRO A 760 -23.45 15.48 28.70
N ALA A 761 -24.46 14.72 28.29
CA ALA A 761 -25.41 14.10 29.22
C ALA A 761 -24.76 13.04 30.11
N ILE A 762 -23.84 12.24 29.57
CA ILE A 762 -23.08 11.23 30.33
C ILE A 762 -22.09 11.92 31.27
N ILE A 763 -21.41 12.95 30.79
CA ILE A 763 -20.50 13.77 31.60
C ILE A 763 -21.25 14.37 32.79
N ALA A 764 -22.39 15.02 32.54
CA ALA A 764 -23.21 15.63 33.58
C ALA A 764 -23.74 14.60 34.60
N ARG A 765 -24.09 13.38 34.15
CA ARG A 765 -24.47 12.28 35.04
C ARG A 765 -23.33 11.91 35.99
N ARG A 766 -22.12 11.74 35.47
CA ARG A 766 -20.96 11.38 36.30
C ARG A 766 -20.59 12.49 37.27
N VAL A 767 -20.65 13.76 36.82
CA VAL A 767 -20.46 14.92 37.70
C VAL A 767 -21.47 14.91 38.85
N ARG A 768 -22.76 14.67 38.59
CA ARG A 768 -23.78 14.59 39.65
C ARG A 768 -23.52 13.49 40.67
N GLN A 769 -22.91 12.39 40.27
CA GLN A 769 -22.61 11.27 41.18
C GLN A 769 -21.47 11.60 42.15
N GLU A 770 -20.51 12.43 41.75
CA GLU A 770 -19.29 12.70 42.53
C GLU A 770 -19.25 14.09 43.18
N LEU A 771 -19.91 15.08 42.57
CA LEU A 771 -19.90 16.47 43.03
C LEU A 771 -20.41 16.66 44.47
N PRO A 772 -21.42 15.92 44.97
CA PRO A 772 -21.82 16.02 46.37
C PRO A 772 -20.67 15.82 47.36
N PHE A 773 -19.77 14.86 47.11
CA PHE A 773 -18.62 14.63 47.97
C PHE A 773 -17.60 15.77 47.91
N MET A 774 -17.40 16.35 46.72
CA MET A 774 -16.50 17.49 46.51
C MET A 774 -17.06 18.82 47.03
N ALA A 775 -18.38 18.96 47.11
CA ALA A 775 -19.06 20.16 47.56
C ALA A 775 -19.16 20.30 49.09
N THR A 776 -18.61 19.36 49.86
CA THR A 776 -18.68 19.35 51.33
C THR A 776 -18.12 20.64 51.96
N GLU A 777 -16.99 21.17 51.47
CA GLU A 777 -16.46 22.46 51.95
C GLU A 777 -17.39 23.64 51.59
N ASN A 778 -18.01 23.62 50.41
CA ASN A 778 -18.97 24.65 49.98
C ASN A 778 -20.22 24.65 50.88
N ILE A 779 -20.70 23.46 51.26
CA ILE A 779 -21.81 23.27 52.20
C ILE A 779 -21.43 23.81 53.59
N ILE A 780 -20.23 23.50 54.08
CA ILE A 780 -19.71 24.03 55.36
C ILE A 780 -19.66 25.56 55.33
N MET A 781 -19.08 26.15 54.28
CA MET A 781 -19.00 27.60 54.13
C MET A 781 -20.39 28.26 54.09
N ALA A 782 -21.38 27.63 53.45
CA ALA A 782 -22.74 28.14 53.39
C ALA A 782 -23.41 28.18 54.78
N ILE A 783 -23.26 27.12 55.58
CA ILE A 783 -23.75 27.07 56.97
C ILE A 783 -23.07 28.14 57.84
N VAL A 784 -21.75 28.29 57.74
CA VAL A 784 -21.00 29.31 58.50
C VAL A 784 -21.47 30.72 58.14
N LYS A 785 -21.73 31.02 56.86
CA LYS A 785 -22.27 32.32 56.43
C LYS A 785 -23.66 32.62 56.98
N LYS A 786 -24.44 31.58 57.33
CA LYS A 786 -25.76 31.72 57.98
C LYS A 786 -25.66 31.72 59.52
N GLY A 787 -24.45 31.79 60.08
CA GLY A 787 -24.20 31.88 61.52
C GLY A 787 -23.97 30.53 62.22
N GLY A 788 -23.83 29.42 61.48
CA GLY A 788 -23.57 28.10 62.05
C GLY A 788 -22.10 27.85 62.44
N ASP A 789 -21.87 26.89 63.34
CA ASP A 789 -20.53 26.49 63.77
C ASP A 789 -19.83 25.59 62.74
N ARG A 790 -18.60 25.96 62.35
CA ARG A 790 -17.81 25.23 61.35
C ARG A 790 -17.48 23.81 61.78
N GLN A 791 -17.07 23.60 63.02
CA GLN A 791 -16.59 22.32 63.53
C GLN A 791 -17.73 21.31 63.65
N ILE A 792 -18.90 21.78 64.12
CA ILE A 792 -20.13 20.98 64.19
C ILE A 792 -20.61 20.62 62.78
N CYS A 793 -20.62 21.58 61.86
CA CYS A 793 -21.02 21.34 60.48
C CYS A 793 -20.10 20.33 59.78
N HIS A 794 -18.78 20.45 59.97
CA HIS A 794 -17.80 19.54 59.41
C HIS A 794 -18.03 18.10 59.89
N GLU A 795 -18.22 17.89 61.19
CA GLU A 795 -18.43 16.54 61.72
C GLU A 795 -19.75 15.93 61.21
N LYS A 796 -20.83 16.72 61.15
CA LYS A 796 -22.11 16.25 60.61
C LYS A 796 -22.02 15.86 59.14
N ILE A 797 -21.43 16.71 58.29
CA ILE A 797 -21.31 16.40 56.86
C ILE A 797 -20.36 15.21 56.62
N ARG A 798 -19.33 15.03 57.48
CA ARG A 798 -18.42 13.87 57.44
C ARG A 798 -19.17 12.56 57.69
N VAL A 799 -20.03 12.50 58.70
CA VAL A 799 -20.84 11.31 59.00
C VAL A 799 -21.75 10.97 57.81
N LEU A 800 -22.51 11.94 57.30
CA LEU A 800 -23.39 11.73 56.15
C LEU A 800 -22.61 11.29 54.89
N SER A 801 -21.41 11.85 54.68
CA SER A 801 -20.54 11.49 53.56
C SER A 801 -20.03 10.05 53.66
N HIS A 802 -19.69 9.57 54.87
CA HIS A 802 -19.31 8.18 55.07
C HIS A 802 -20.46 7.21 54.83
N GLU A 803 -21.67 7.56 55.27
CA GLU A 803 -22.87 6.75 55.03
C GLU A 803 -23.20 6.65 53.54
N ALA A 804 -23.23 7.78 52.82
CA ALA A 804 -23.43 7.81 51.37
C ALA A 804 -22.31 7.05 50.63
N GLY A 805 -21.06 7.19 51.08
CA GLY A 805 -19.94 6.41 50.54
C GLY A 805 -20.09 4.90 50.74
N ALA A 806 -20.68 4.47 51.85
CA ALA A 806 -20.98 3.06 52.11
C ALA A 806 -22.11 2.56 51.20
N VAL A 807 -23.14 3.36 50.93
CA VAL A 807 -24.20 3.03 49.94
C VAL A 807 -23.59 2.78 48.56
N VAL A 808 -22.74 3.69 48.08
CA VAL A 808 -22.09 3.55 46.76
C VAL A 808 -21.19 2.32 46.71
N LYS A 809 -20.30 2.13 47.71
CA LYS A 809 -19.25 1.10 47.65
C LYS A 809 -19.69 -0.29 48.12
N GLN A 810 -20.57 -0.38 49.11
CA GLN A 810 -21.00 -1.67 49.71
C GLN A 810 -22.31 -2.17 49.14
N GLN A 811 -23.18 -1.27 48.65
CA GLN A 811 -24.52 -1.63 48.18
C GLN A 811 -24.70 -1.43 46.67
N GLY A 812 -23.77 -0.75 45.99
CA GLY A 812 -23.88 -0.41 44.57
C GLY A 812 -25.00 0.59 44.26
N GLY A 813 -25.44 1.35 45.25
CA GLY A 813 -26.47 2.37 45.11
C GLY A 813 -25.96 3.69 44.50
N GLU A 814 -26.86 4.59 44.12
CA GLU A 814 -26.49 5.95 43.74
C GLU A 814 -26.09 6.79 44.97
N ASN A 815 -25.32 7.85 44.74
CA ASN A 815 -24.90 8.76 45.81
C ASN A 815 -26.11 9.57 46.34
N ASP A 816 -26.50 9.30 47.58
CA ASP A 816 -27.66 9.90 48.26
C ASP A 816 -27.28 11.01 49.26
N LEU A 817 -26.03 11.52 49.23
CA LEU A 817 -25.53 12.51 50.21
C LEU A 817 -26.42 13.76 50.29
N ILE A 818 -26.90 14.27 49.15
CA ILE A 818 -27.72 15.49 49.14
C ILE A 818 -29.10 15.23 49.73
N ASP A 819 -29.66 14.04 49.53
CA ASP A 819 -30.94 13.66 50.13
C ASP A 819 -30.80 13.54 51.66
N ARG A 820 -29.67 13.00 52.13
CA ARG A 820 -29.34 12.97 53.57
C ARG A 820 -29.21 14.37 54.16
N VAL A 821 -28.55 15.30 53.44
CA VAL A 821 -28.44 16.71 53.85
C VAL A 821 -29.82 17.39 53.88
N ARG A 822 -30.72 17.07 52.96
CA ARG A 822 -32.12 17.57 52.96
C ARG A 822 -32.97 16.97 54.08
N ALA A 823 -32.64 15.78 54.56
CA ALA A 823 -33.35 15.12 55.66
C ALA A 823 -32.86 15.55 57.06
N ASP A 824 -31.60 15.97 57.21
CA ASP A 824 -31.06 16.45 58.49
C ASP A 824 -31.39 17.93 58.70
N LYS A 825 -32.24 18.20 59.71
CA LYS A 825 -32.68 19.55 60.12
C LYS A 825 -31.53 20.51 60.42
N PHE A 826 -30.33 20.02 60.75
CA PHE A 826 -29.17 20.88 60.93
C PHE A 826 -28.86 21.73 59.68
N PHE A 827 -29.13 21.20 58.49
CA PHE A 827 -28.87 21.89 57.22
C PHE A 827 -30.05 22.70 56.68
N GLU A 828 -31.15 22.83 57.44
CA GLU A 828 -32.34 23.63 57.08
C GLU A 828 -31.99 25.05 56.56
N PRO A 829 -31.03 25.80 57.15
CA PRO A 829 -30.69 27.15 56.70
C PRO A 829 -30.18 27.26 55.26
N ILE A 830 -29.75 26.14 54.64
CA ILE A 830 -29.18 26.11 53.29
C ILE A 830 -29.97 25.24 52.32
N TRP A 831 -31.10 24.63 52.70
CA TRP A 831 -31.85 23.74 51.81
C TRP A 831 -32.21 24.38 50.47
N ASN A 832 -32.64 25.64 50.50
CA ASN A 832 -32.96 26.42 49.28
C ASN A 832 -31.71 26.83 48.48
N ASP A 833 -30.52 26.76 49.09
CA ASP A 833 -29.25 27.12 48.46
C ASP A 833 -28.55 25.88 47.84
N LEU A 834 -28.96 24.65 48.17
CA LEU A 834 -28.27 23.41 47.78
C LEU A 834 -28.10 23.25 46.26
N ASP A 835 -29.14 23.48 45.47
CA ASP A 835 -29.07 23.33 44.01
C ASP A 835 -28.06 24.31 43.39
N LYS A 836 -27.99 25.53 43.95
CA LYS A 836 -27.02 26.55 43.55
C LYS A 836 -25.60 26.20 44.01
N LEU A 837 -25.45 25.63 45.21
CA LEU A 837 -24.16 25.20 45.76
C LEU A 837 -23.57 24.00 45.02
N LEU A 838 -24.39 23.27 44.26
CA LEU A 838 -24.01 22.11 43.46
C LEU A 838 -23.96 22.41 41.96
N ASP A 839 -24.02 23.68 41.55
CA ASP A 839 -23.86 24.07 40.16
C ASP A 839 -22.43 23.74 39.67
N PRO A 840 -22.25 22.77 38.76
CA PRO A 840 -20.93 22.35 38.28
C PRO A 840 -20.10 23.50 37.69
N SER A 841 -20.74 24.53 37.11
CA SER A 841 -20.06 25.67 36.51
C SER A 841 -19.25 26.48 37.53
N THR A 842 -19.59 26.39 38.82
CA THR A 842 -18.88 27.09 39.90
C THR A 842 -17.66 26.32 40.42
N PHE A 843 -17.47 25.05 40.03
CA PHE A 843 -16.39 24.19 40.51
C PHE A 843 -15.21 24.06 39.54
N VAL A 844 -15.33 24.59 38.32
CA VAL A 844 -14.27 24.49 37.28
C VAL A 844 -13.15 25.54 37.43
N GLY A 845 -13.21 26.37 38.48
CA GLY A 845 -12.19 27.38 38.76
C GLY A 845 -11.99 28.33 37.57
N ARG A 846 -10.76 28.41 37.06
CA ARG A 846 -10.38 29.27 35.93
C ARG A 846 -10.26 28.53 34.59
N ALA A 847 -10.81 27.32 34.50
CA ALA A 847 -10.62 26.44 33.35
C ALA A 847 -11.03 27.10 32.01
N PRO A 848 -12.16 27.81 31.89
CA PRO A 848 -12.52 28.50 30.66
C PRO A 848 -11.53 29.60 30.26
N GLU A 849 -11.18 30.50 31.19
CA GLU A 849 -10.28 31.62 30.91
C GLU A 849 -8.86 31.14 30.60
N GLN A 850 -8.40 30.09 31.28
CA GLN A 850 -7.12 29.44 30.97
C GLN A 850 -7.12 28.89 29.54
N THR A 851 -8.22 28.27 29.11
CA THR A 851 -8.34 27.68 27.77
C THR A 851 -8.26 28.76 26.70
N THR A 852 -9.11 29.79 26.78
CA THR A 852 -9.10 30.87 25.78
C THR A 852 -7.80 31.67 25.78
N LYS A 853 -7.24 31.95 26.96
CA LYS A 853 -5.95 32.65 27.06
C LYS A 853 -4.83 31.81 26.42
N PHE A 854 -4.80 30.50 26.69
CA PHE A 854 -3.79 29.59 26.16
C PHE A 854 -3.84 29.48 24.63
N VAL A 855 -5.04 29.29 24.07
CA VAL A 855 -5.21 29.22 22.61
C VAL A 855 -4.79 30.53 21.94
N ARG A 856 -5.17 31.68 22.50
CA ARG A 856 -4.81 32.99 21.96
C ARG A 856 -3.32 33.29 22.04
N GLU A 857 -2.69 33.06 23.20
CA GLU A 857 -1.33 33.55 23.48
C GLU A 857 -0.22 32.55 23.17
N HIS A 858 -0.54 31.25 23.10
CA HIS A 858 0.47 30.20 22.88
C HIS A 858 0.22 29.39 21.61
N VAL A 859 -1.03 29.01 21.33
CA VAL A 859 -1.34 28.17 20.16
C VAL A 859 -1.27 28.97 18.87
N LYS A 860 -2.04 30.06 18.77
CA LYS A 860 -2.10 30.88 17.54
C LYS A 860 -0.72 31.36 17.06
N PRO A 861 0.16 31.92 17.93
CA PRO A 861 1.48 32.34 17.48
C PRO A 861 2.37 31.18 17.01
N ALA A 862 2.24 29.99 17.62
CA ALA A 862 3.07 28.84 17.28
C ALA A 862 2.72 28.22 15.93
N ILE A 863 1.44 28.26 15.52
CA ILE A 863 0.99 27.69 14.25
C ILE A 863 0.94 28.71 13.10
N GLU A 864 1.09 30.02 13.37
CA GLU A 864 1.06 31.08 12.35
C GLU A 864 2.03 30.83 11.17
N PRO A 865 3.27 30.32 11.38
CA PRO A 865 4.17 29.99 10.27
C PRO A 865 3.63 28.93 9.30
N TYR A 866 2.66 28.11 9.74
CA TYR A 866 2.06 27.02 8.95
C TYR A 866 0.63 27.31 8.53
N LYS A 867 0.18 28.58 8.63
CA LYS A 867 -1.20 28.97 8.35
C LYS A 867 -1.70 28.53 6.97
N SER A 868 -0.86 28.62 5.95
CA SER A 868 -1.19 28.15 4.59
C SER A 868 -1.54 26.65 4.57
N ALA A 869 -0.79 25.82 5.28
CA ALA A 869 -1.05 24.39 5.39
C ALA A 869 -2.31 24.11 6.21
N VAL A 870 -2.52 24.86 7.29
CA VAL A 870 -3.74 24.78 8.12
C VAL A 870 -4.99 25.12 7.32
N ASP A 871 -4.94 26.18 6.50
CA ASP A 871 -6.05 26.65 5.68
C ASP A 871 -6.34 25.72 4.49
N ALA A 872 -5.30 25.10 3.93
CA ALA A 872 -5.41 24.13 2.84
C ALA A 872 -5.76 22.69 3.30
N ALA A 873 -5.68 22.41 4.61
CA ALA A 873 -5.86 21.07 5.14
C ALA A 873 -7.30 20.56 4.93
N VAL A 874 -7.42 19.47 4.18
CA VAL A 874 -8.65 18.69 4.02
C VAL A 874 -8.81 17.69 5.18
N ALA A 875 -10.02 17.13 5.33
CA ALA A 875 -10.26 16.07 6.29
C ALA A 875 -9.32 14.89 6.03
N ALA A 876 -8.69 14.37 7.08
CA ALA A 876 -7.72 13.29 6.92
C ALA A 876 -8.42 11.97 6.54
N GLU A 877 -8.16 11.50 5.32
CA GLU A 877 -8.53 10.16 4.88
C GLU A 877 -7.48 9.16 5.34
N LEU A 878 -7.92 8.13 6.07
CA LEU A 878 -7.04 7.04 6.47
C LEU A 878 -6.92 6.04 5.32
N SER A 879 -5.70 5.80 4.83
CA SER A 879 -5.41 4.60 4.05
C SER A 879 -5.58 3.39 4.97
N VAL A 880 -6.71 2.67 4.86
CA VAL A 880 -7.09 1.63 5.85
C VAL A 880 -6.22 0.39 5.77
#